data_AF-A0A945MKX2-F1
#
_entry.id   AF-A0A945MKX2-F1
#
_cell.length_a   1.000
_cell.length_b   1.000
_cell.length_c   1.000
_cell.angle_alpha   90.00
_cell.angle_beta   90.00
_cell.angle_gamma   90.00
#
_symmetry.space_group_name_H-M   'P 1'
#
loop_
_entity.id
_entity.type
_entity.pdbx_description
1 polymer ?
#
loop_
_entity_poly.entity_id
_entity_poly.type
_entity_poly.pdbx_seq_one_letter_code
_entity_poly.pdbx_strand_id
1 'polypeptide(L)'
;MMFIRKYLIILSIFFTGCAGPINLSSKDNWAENTLGKLTLREKISQMMVVSINLNFFNFESQKWIDLQNYIKSDGIGVLHIWFGDAGTSLIILNEMQKNSKVPILVDADIESGLGRRFDGAVTLPPMMAIAATGDALYAYEAGRISAEESRAVGIHFNLSPVVDVNNNPKNPIINTRSFGEDPDSVYRYSIEYIKGLQNNGMLATAKHFPGHGDTETDSHSSLAQIPSDSTRLWTVELEPFKKVIVAGVDAVMVAHVNAPDFQEHAENPATLSKFWIQDILKTKLEFEGAVITDAMRMGGIVKNYSDKYALLETINAGSDIIIQNMDLKRSIDYIEKAVLDGIISEERINTSALKVLKMKEKLGLHNNRMISMKDTYTHIGKQKNFKLAAEIAQRSITLVVDKNNLLPLQPDVDEVIYLIDLYDGANNHTESDLTKQIKMAGRKVKSFQIDKSDSLVVADYILDQIPKDALVLLNAFANPVEHKDEIYLPEVEAIFINKLIKKTNRMIITSFGSPYLIQDFKDAPVYICAYKGSTLLQKAVGNALIGNSNISGILPVTIPDVAKVGDGINVVGKQWPKRDSNWKPGKELKRIRADEISVNIKSIQKSLSDAVKDSAFPGGVLIASKDGKIFIHEAFGYHTYDKKEKVTRGDIYDLASITKVIATTSSVMLLVDQNKISLDDKVVKYLPEFKGEQKNYFKQKSNTTIRHLITHTAGLPPFKEYFKMNKPKEAILDSVMNTEPVYNLEEKTIYSD
;
A
#
# COMPACT_ATOMS: atom_id res chain seq x y z
N MET A 1 3.55 41.44 -61.76
CA MET A 1 2.15 40.99 -61.87
C MET A 1 1.43 41.46 -60.60
N MET A 2 1.03 42.74 -60.62
CA MET A 2 -0.37 43.20 -60.51
C MET A 2 -0.90 43.04 -59.07
N PHE A 3 -0.75 44.08 -58.21
CA PHE A 3 -1.63 45.27 -58.02
C PHE A 3 -2.65 44.99 -56.89
N ILE A 4 -3.06 45.83 -55.92
CA ILE A 4 -3.07 47.29 -55.58
C ILE A 4 -3.42 47.32 -54.06
N ARG A 5 -2.66 47.92 -53.13
CA ARG A 5 -2.41 49.34 -52.78
C ARG A 5 -3.66 50.10 -52.29
N LYS A 6 -3.51 50.84 -51.17
CA LYS A 6 -4.21 52.08 -50.71
C LYS A 6 -4.61 51.97 -49.21
N TYR A 7 -4.39 52.93 -48.30
CA TYR A 7 -3.95 54.32 -48.40
C TYR A 7 -3.54 54.87 -47.00
N LEU A 8 -2.63 55.85 -47.02
CA LEU A 8 -2.56 57.10 -46.24
C LEU A 8 -2.21 57.12 -44.72
N ILE A 9 -1.02 57.67 -44.52
CA ILE A 9 -0.49 58.47 -43.39
C ILE A 9 -1.29 59.78 -43.22
N ILE A 10 -1.45 60.29 -41.98
CA ILE A 10 -1.18 61.70 -41.56
C ILE A 10 -1.47 61.96 -40.05
N LEU A 11 -0.48 62.61 -39.41
CA LEU A 11 -0.43 63.47 -38.19
C LEU A 11 -1.09 63.00 -36.87
N SER A 12 -0.31 62.73 -35.82
CA SER A 12 0.36 63.66 -34.88
C SER A 12 -0.52 64.06 -33.70
N ILE A 13 -0.05 63.78 -32.46
CA ILE A 13 0.04 64.71 -31.33
C ILE A 13 0.71 63.98 -30.15
N PHE A 14 1.78 64.57 -29.65
CA PHE A 14 2.42 64.25 -28.37
C PHE A 14 1.49 64.60 -27.21
N PHE A 15 1.32 63.69 -26.25
CA PHE A 15 1.16 64.05 -24.84
C PHE A 15 1.89 63.03 -23.97
N THR A 16 2.96 63.50 -23.34
CA THR A 16 3.59 62.88 -22.17
C THR A 16 2.61 62.90 -21.01
N GLY A 17 2.27 61.73 -20.48
CA GLY A 17 1.47 61.58 -19.27
C GLY A 17 1.88 60.32 -18.53
N CYS A 18 2.42 60.49 -17.33
CA CYS A 18 2.78 59.43 -16.41
C CYS A 18 1.57 58.53 -16.12
N ALA A 19 1.65 57.27 -16.54
CA ALA A 19 0.86 56.19 -15.98
C ALA A 19 1.77 54.97 -15.90
N GLY A 20 2.18 54.61 -14.70
CA GLY A 20 2.78 53.30 -14.45
C GLY A 20 1.79 52.21 -14.88
N PRO A 21 2.27 50.99 -15.18
CA PRO A 21 1.37 49.89 -15.49
C PRO A 21 0.47 49.66 -14.28
N ILE A 22 -0.79 50.08 -14.40
CA ILE A 22 -1.86 49.66 -13.51
C ILE A 22 -2.02 48.16 -13.76
N ASN A 23 -1.34 47.38 -12.93
CA ASN A 23 -1.60 45.96 -12.78
C ASN A 23 -2.96 45.84 -12.08
N LEU A 24 -4.03 45.85 -12.88
CA LEU A 24 -5.35 45.40 -12.45
C LEU A 24 -5.31 43.87 -12.28
N SER A 25 -4.62 43.39 -11.25
CA SER A 25 -4.93 42.10 -10.65
C SER A 25 -5.95 42.37 -9.54
N SER A 26 -7.22 42.06 -9.79
CA SER A 26 -8.14 41.76 -8.70
C SER A 26 -7.62 40.50 -8.02
N LYS A 27 -6.68 40.63 -7.08
CA LYS A 27 -6.38 39.56 -6.14
C LYS A 27 -7.64 39.42 -5.29
N ASP A 28 -8.38 38.34 -5.50
CA ASP A 28 -9.40 37.92 -4.54
C ASP A 28 -8.70 37.76 -3.18
N ASN A 29 -8.97 38.69 -2.27
CA ASN A 29 -8.47 38.68 -0.89
C ASN A 29 -9.40 37.83 -0.01
N TRP A 30 -9.77 36.61 -0.43
CA TRP A 30 -10.73 35.80 0.31
C TRP A 30 -10.18 35.44 1.69
N ALA A 31 -8.89 35.12 1.78
CA ALA A 31 -8.25 34.79 3.05
C ALA A 31 -8.28 35.95 4.05
N GLU A 32 -7.82 37.15 3.66
CA GLU A 32 -7.84 38.34 4.54
C GLU A 32 -9.27 38.75 4.92
N ASN A 33 -10.21 38.75 3.96
CA ASN A 33 -11.60 39.09 4.21
C ASN A 33 -12.30 38.09 5.14
N THR A 34 -11.94 36.81 5.04
CA THR A 34 -12.47 35.76 5.91
C THR A 34 -11.91 35.94 7.31
N LEU A 35 -10.61 36.15 7.47
CA LEU A 35 -9.95 36.37 8.76
C LEU A 35 -10.62 37.49 9.56
N GLY A 36 -10.91 38.63 8.91
CA GLY A 36 -11.57 39.78 9.54
C GLY A 36 -12.99 39.51 10.06
N LYS A 37 -13.61 38.38 9.68
CA LYS A 37 -14.96 37.98 10.11
C LYS A 37 -14.96 36.83 11.13
N LEU A 38 -13.79 36.26 11.43
CA LEU A 38 -13.67 35.16 12.40
C LEU A 38 -13.57 35.73 13.82
N THR A 39 -14.25 35.06 14.75
CA THR A 39 -14.02 35.23 16.19
C THR A 39 -12.64 34.69 16.57
N LEU A 40 -12.13 35.10 17.73
CA LEU A 40 -10.84 34.59 18.25
C LEU A 40 -10.81 33.05 18.27
N ARG A 41 -11.88 32.41 18.75
CA ARG A 41 -11.98 30.94 18.80
C ARG A 41 -11.97 30.29 17.42
N GLU A 42 -12.68 30.87 16.44
CA GLU A 42 -12.64 30.37 15.06
C GLU A 42 -11.26 30.52 14.42
N LYS A 43 -10.52 31.61 14.73
CA LYS A 43 -9.12 31.80 14.29
C LYS A 43 -8.21 30.74 14.91
N ILE A 44 -8.34 30.50 16.21
CA ILE A 44 -7.60 29.43 16.91
C ILE A 44 -7.91 28.07 16.27
N SER A 45 -9.19 27.78 16.00
CA SER A 45 -9.59 26.51 15.37
C SER A 45 -8.97 26.32 13.97
N GLN A 46 -8.69 27.38 13.21
CA GLN A 46 -7.96 27.27 11.94
C GLN A 46 -6.58 26.61 12.11
N MET A 47 -5.94 26.79 13.26
CA MET A 47 -4.59 26.28 13.55
C MET A 47 -4.59 24.83 14.03
N MET A 48 -5.74 24.29 14.45
CA MET A 48 -5.80 22.99 15.11
C MET A 48 -6.15 21.87 14.12
N VAL A 49 -5.51 20.72 14.30
CA VAL A 49 -5.74 19.51 13.50
C VAL A 49 -6.61 18.52 14.27
N VAL A 50 -7.68 18.04 13.67
CA VAL A 50 -8.54 16.97 14.23
C VAL A 50 -8.31 15.68 13.46
N SER A 51 -8.10 14.54 14.12
CA SER A 51 -7.89 13.26 13.43
C SER A 51 -9.16 12.41 13.31
N ILE A 52 -9.35 11.77 12.15
CA ILE A 52 -10.44 10.83 11.89
C ILE A 52 -9.97 9.65 11.03
N ASN A 53 -10.68 8.53 11.14
CA ASN A 53 -10.60 7.41 10.20
C ASN A 53 -11.87 7.43 9.35
N LEU A 54 -11.73 7.41 8.02
CA LEU A 54 -12.83 7.41 7.06
C LEU A 54 -13.20 5.99 6.64
N ASN A 55 -13.38 5.12 7.64
CA ASN A 55 -14.05 3.82 7.49
C ASN A 55 -15.50 3.97 7.98
N PHE A 56 -16.33 2.92 7.87
CA PHE A 56 -17.75 2.95 8.29
C PHE A 56 -17.97 3.79 9.56
N PHE A 57 -18.77 4.84 9.42
CA PHE A 57 -19.00 5.82 10.47
C PHE A 57 -20.46 5.78 10.89
N ASN A 58 -20.73 5.41 12.14
CA ASN A 58 -22.06 5.51 12.71
C ASN A 58 -22.36 7.00 13.00
N PHE A 59 -23.30 7.59 12.25
CA PHE A 59 -23.74 8.97 12.41
C PHE A 59 -24.45 9.26 13.75
N GLU A 60 -24.81 8.23 14.52
CA GLU A 60 -25.35 8.38 15.88
C GLU A 60 -24.27 8.24 16.95
N SER A 61 -23.02 7.98 16.58
CA SER A 61 -21.93 7.88 17.55
C SER A 61 -21.61 9.23 18.19
N GLN A 62 -21.21 9.21 19.47
CA GLN A 62 -20.76 10.41 20.18
C GLN A 62 -19.65 11.15 19.41
N LYS A 63 -18.73 10.39 18.80
CA LYS A 63 -17.65 10.94 17.97
C LYS A 63 -18.18 11.76 16.79
N TRP A 64 -19.24 11.32 16.11
CA TRP A 64 -19.86 12.11 15.04
C TRP A 64 -20.52 13.37 15.59
N ILE A 65 -21.26 13.22 16.68
CA ILE A 65 -21.97 14.33 17.34
C ILE A 65 -20.96 15.41 17.75
N ASP A 66 -19.83 15.03 18.34
CA ASP A 66 -18.76 15.95 18.73
C ASP A 66 -18.16 16.68 17.52
N LEU A 67 -17.87 15.96 16.42
CA LEU A 67 -17.40 16.56 15.18
C LEU A 67 -18.39 17.58 14.60
N GLN A 68 -19.68 17.23 14.58
CA GLN A 68 -20.74 18.14 14.13
C GLN A 68 -20.88 19.36 15.04
N ASN A 69 -20.71 19.17 16.35
CA ASN A 69 -20.70 20.27 17.31
C ASN A 69 -19.52 21.21 17.05
N TYR A 70 -18.31 20.67 16.82
CA TYR A 70 -17.15 21.49 16.46
C TYR A 70 -17.36 22.26 15.16
N ILE A 71 -17.88 21.62 14.12
CA ILE A 71 -18.19 22.28 12.83
C ILE A 71 -19.16 23.44 13.01
N LYS A 72 -20.18 23.28 13.87
CA LYS A 72 -21.21 24.30 14.13
C LYS A 72 -20.77 25.39 15.10
N SER A 73 -19.81 25.12 15.99
CA SER A 73 -19.32 26.08 17.00
C SER A 73 -18.08 26.82 16.52
N ASP A 74 -16.89 26.32 16.86
CA ASP A 74 -15.59 26.96 16.62
C ASP A 74 -15.09 26.69 15.18
N GLY A 75 -15.74 25.79 14.46
CA GLY A 75 -15.32 25.27 13.16
C GLY A 75 -14.22 24.20 13.28
N ILE A 76 -13.79 23.68 12.14
CA ILE A 76 -12.59 22.82 12.03
C ILE A 76 -11.65 23.46 11.00
N GLY A 77 -10.43 23.77 11.43
CA GLY A 77 -9.38 24.28 10.55
C GLY A 77 -8.85 23.24 9.60
N VAL A 78 -8.25 22.21 10.20
CA VAL A 78 -7.56 21.11 9.50
C VAL A 78 -8.05 19.76 10.02
N LEU A 79 -8.22 18.80 9.12
CA LEU A 79 -8.63 17.44 9.41
C LEU A 79 -7.55 16.46 8.92
N HIS A 80 -7.06 15.61 9.81
CA HIS A 80 -6.09 14.56 9.50
C HIS A 80 -6.76 13.21 9.27
N ILE A 81 -6.43 12.57 8.14
CA ILE A 81 -6.93 11.25 7.78
C ILE A 81 -5.86 10.20 7.99
N TRP A 82 -6.11 9.25 8.91
CA TRP A 82 -5.22 8.11 9.12
C TRP A 82 -5.44 7.00 8.08
N PHE A 83 -6.69 6.62 7.86
CA PHE A 83 -7.10 5.56 6.91
C PHE A 83 -8.51 5.85 6.41
N GLY A 84 -8.87 5.31 5.24
CA GLY A 84 -10.21 5.44 4.72
C GLY A 84 -10.49 4.60 3.48
N ASP A 85 -11.74 4.64 3.03
CA ASP A 85 -12.14 4.19 1.70
C ASP A 85 -12.75 5.34 0.88
N ALA A 86 -12.71 5.20 -0.45
CA ALA A 86 -13.14 6.24 -1.37
C ALA A 86 -14.63 6.61 -1.22
N GLY A 87 -15.49 5.62 -0.96
CA GLY A 87 -16.93 5.81 -0.82
C GLY A 87 -17.27 6.57 0.46
N THR A 88 -16.72 6.13 1.59
CA THR A 88 -16.90 6.79 2.89
C THR A 88 -16.34 8.20 2.87
N SER A 89 -15.16 8.41 2.28
CA SER A 89 -14.53 9.74 2.20
C SER A 89 -15.39 10.73 1.43
N LEU A 90 -15.96 10.30 0.30
CA LEU A 90 -16.90 11.12 -0.47
C LEU A 90 -18.11 11.53 0.36
N ILE A 91 -18.71 10.62 1.13
CA ILE A 91 -19.92 10.92 1.91
C ILE A 91 -19.59 11.82 3.10
N ILE A 92 -18.62 11.40 3.92
CA ILE A 92 -18.32 12.04 5.21
C ILE A 92 -17.71 13.43 4.99
N LEU A 93 -16.71 13.55 4.10
CA LEU A 93 -16.05 14.84 3.88
C LEU A 93 -16.98 15.83 3.19
N ASN A 94 -17.84 15.40 2.26
CA ASN A 94 -18.84 16.29 1.66
C ASN A 94 -19.84 16.80 2.70
N GLU A 95 -20.33 15.93 3.59
CA GLU A 95 -21.24 16.35 4.66
C GLU A 95 -20.56 17.35 5.61
N MET A 96 -19.31 17.10 5.99
CA MET A 96 -18.53 18.03 6.80
C MET A 96 -18.30 19.37 6.08
N GLN A 97 -17.90 19.35 4.80
CA GLN A 97 -17.65 20.56 4.01
C GLN A 97 -18.92 21.40 3.80
N LYS A 98 -20.07 20.74 3.61
CA LYS A 98 -21.38 21.40 3.45
C LYS A 98 -21.81 22.15 4.72
N ASN A 99 -21.56 21.55 5.88
CA ASN A 99 -21.94 22.13 7.17
C ASN A 99 -20.90 23.13 7.70
N SER A 100 -19.73 23.25 7.06
CA SER A 100 -18.64 24.12 7.51
C SER A 100 -18.74 25.55 6.95
N LYS A 101 -18.72 26.53 7.85
CA LYS A 101 -18.68 27.97 7.51
C LYS A 101 -17.45 28.33 6.68
N VAL A 102 -16.28 27.89 7.11
CA VAL A 102 -14.99 28.01 6.38
C VAL A 102 -14.64 26.61 5.84
N PRO A 103 -14.17 26.47 4.58
CA PRO A 103 -13.75 25.16 4.06
C PRO A 103 -12.74 24.47 4.99
N ILE A 104 -12.88 23.16 5.18
CA ILE A 104 -11.93 22.36 5.96
C ILE A 104 -10.73 22.02 5.08
N LEU A 105 -9.51 22.23 5.58
CA LEU A 105 -8.29 21.71 4.94
C LEU A 105 -8.11 20.25 5.40
N VAL A 106 -7.72 19.35 4.50
CA VAL A 106 -7.61 17.91 4.84
C VAL A 106 -6.20 17.46 4.54
N ASP A 107 -5.51 16.92 5.54
CA ASP A 107 -4.17 16.37 5.43
C ASP A 107 -4.12 14.86 5.65
N ALA A 108 -3.01 14.25 5.25
CA ALA A 108 -2.66 12.87 5.55
C ALA A 108 -1.16 12.62 5.29
N ASP A 109 -0.62 11.57 5.91
CA ASP A 109 0.71 11.04 5.60
C ASP A 109 0.68 10.07 4.40
N ILE A 110 0.99 10.61 3.22
CA ILE A 110 0.92 9.91 1.93
C ILE A 110 2.34 9.78 1.33
N GLU A 111 3.32 9.46 2.17
CA GLU A 111 4.73 9.28 1.75
C GLU A 111 4.88 8.20 0.65
N SER A 112 4.16 7.07 0.78
CA SER A 112 4.20 5.93 -0.14
C SER A 112 2.96 5.87 -1.05
N GLY A 113 2.38 7.02 -1.43
CA GLY A 113 1.16 7.08 -2.24
C GLY A 113 -0.11 6.79 -1.44
N LEU A 114 -1.27 7.09 -2.04
CA LEU A 114 -2.58 7.01 -1.36
C LEU A 114 -2.88 5.57 -0.91
N GLY A 115 -2.35 4.56 -1.60
CA GLY A 115 -2.47 3.14 -1.26
C GLY A 115 -1.98 2.78 0.15
N ARG A 116 -1.16 3.63 0.80
CA ARG A 116 -0.80 3.46 2.22
C ARG A 116 -2.00 3.62 3.14
N ARG A 117 -2.96 4.48 2.78
CA ARG A 117 -4.08 4.90 3.63
C ARG A 117 -5.44 4.40 3.11
N PHE A 118 -5.55 4.14 1.81
CA PHE A 118 -6.80 3.76 1.14
C PHE A 118 -6.61 2.53 0.25
N ASP A 119 -7.42 1.51 0.47
CA ASP A 119 -7.41 0.30 -0.36
C ASP A 119 -7.84 0.62 -1.81
N GLY A 120 -7.21 -0.07 -2.77
CA GLY A 120 -7.47 0.10 -4.21
C GLY A 120 -6.73 1.27 -4.87
N ALA A 121 -6.11 2.16 -4.09
CA ALA A 121 -5.21 3.20 -4.58
C ALA A 121 -3.78 2.67 -4.81
N VAL A 122 -2.96 3.46 -5.49
CA VAL A 122 -1.58 3.08 -5.81
C VAL A 122 -0.69 3.20 -4.57
N THR A 123 -0.01 2.10 -4.22
CA THR A 123 1.14 2.11 -3.31
C THR A 123 2.41 2.38 -4.11
N LEU A 124 3.20 3.36 -3.69
CA LEU A 124 4.49 3.71 -4.28
C LEU A 124 5.63 3.12 -3.43
N PRO A 125 6.81 2.87 -4.03
CA PRO A 125 8.02 2.53 -3.27
C PRO A 125 8.38 3.61 -2.24
N PRO A 126 9.10 3.28 -1.15
CA PRO A 126 9.60 4.28 -0.22
C PRO A 126 10.64 5.19 -0.92
N MET A 127 10.90 6.37 -0.35
CA MET A 127 11.76 7.39 -0.97
C MET A 127 13.16 6.86 -1.29
N MET A 128 13.75 6.02 -0.41
CA MET A 128 15.05 5.42 -0.67
C MET A 128 15.04 4.50 -1.90
N ALA A 129 13.96 3.75 -2.12
CA ALA A 129 13.81 2.94 -3.31
C ALA A 129 13.65 3.81 -4.57
N ILE A 130 12.93 4.93 -4.47
CA ILE A 130 12.82 5.89 -5.58
C ILE A 130 14.21 6.46 -5.92
N ALA A 131 15.01 6.82 -4.91
CA ALA A 131 16.38 7.27 -5.12
C ALA A 131 17.28 6.19 -5.73
N ALA A 132 17.10 4.93 -5.34
CA ALA A 132 17.86 3.81 -5.87
C ALA A 132 17.67 3.58 -7.37
N THR A 133 16.65 4.18 -8.00
CA THR A 133 16.49 4.16 -9.46
C THR A 133 17.53 5.01 -10.19
N GLY A 134 18.21 5.93 -9.51
CA GLY A 134 19.13 6.90 -10.10
C GLY A 134 18.47 8.07 -10.86
N ASP A 135 17.13 8.09 -10.98
CA ASP A 135 16.39 9.12 -11.72
C ASP A 135 15.40 9.89 -10.84
N ALA A 136 15.67 11.18 -10.62
CA ALA A 136 14.83 12.07 -9.82
C ALA A 136 13.45 12.34 -10.44
N LEU A 137 13.25 12.11 -11.75
CA LEU A 137 11.93 12.25 -12.36
C LEU A 137 10.93 11.21 -11.84
N TYR A 138 11.38 10.07 -11.33
CA TYR A 138 10.48 9.14 -10.64
C TYR A 138 9.94 9.69 -9.32
N ALA A 139 10.64 10.62 -8.66
CA ALA A 139 10.09 11.34 -7.51
C ALA A 139 9.00 12.32 -7.94
N TYR A 140 9.17 13.02 -9.08
CA TYR A 140 8.10 13.84 -9.66
C TYR A 140 6.85 13.01 -9.94
N GLU A 141 7.01 11.87 -10.61
CA GLU A 141 5.89 10.97 -10.92
C GLU A 141 5.23 10.40 -9.67
N ALA A 142 6.01 10.06 -8.63
CA ALA A 142 5.49 9.64 -7.33
C ALA A 142 4.67 10.75 -6.65
N GLY A 143 5.14 12.00 -6.71
CA GLY A 143 4.39 13.18 -6.26
C GLY A 143 3.10 13.38 -7.05
N ARG A 144 3.16 13.30 -8.38
CA ARG A 144 1.98 13.42 -9.27
C ARG A 144 0.92 12.37 -8.95
N ILE A 145 1.31 11.09 -8.83
CA ILE A 145 0.38 10.00 -8.50
C ILE A 145 -0.26 10.24 -7.13
N SER A 146 0.54 10.59 -6.12
CA SER A 146 0.04 10.90 -4.78
C SER A 146 -0.98 12.02 -4.82
N ALA A 147 -0.70 13.13 -5.53
CA ALA A 147 -1.61 14.26 -5.63
C ALA A 147 -2.91 13.93 -6.39
N GLU A 148 -2.81 13.32 -7.58
CA GLU A 148 -3.99 12.99 -8.39
C GLU A 148 -4.98 12.10 -7.62
N GLU A 149 -4.49 11.05 -6.96
CA GLU A 149 -5.36 10.12 -6.24
C GLU A 149 -5.89 10.73 -4.94
N SER A 150 -5.04 11.42 -4.17
CA SER A 150 -5.43 12.01 -2.89
C SER A 150 -6.44 13.14 -3.04
N ARG A 151 -6.25 14.02 -4.04
CA ARG A 151 -7.21 15.09 -4.36
C ARG A 151 -8.57 14.52 -4.75
N ALA A 152 -8.59 13.36 -5.43
CA ALA A 152 -9.82 12.70 -5.86
C ALA A 152 -10.66 12.12 -4.71
N VAL A 153 -10.06 11.95 -3.53
CA VAL A 153 -10.75 11.53 -2.28
C VAL A 153 -10.84 12.66 -1.24
N GLY A 154 -10.54 13.91 -1.64
CA GLY A 154 -10.69 15.09 -0.78
C GLY A 154 -9.56 15.35 0.20
N ILE A 155 -8.38 14.76 -0.02
CA ILE A 155 -7.15 15.07 0.74
C ILE A 155 -6.34 16.10 -0.03
N HIS A 156 -5.98 17.20 0.62
CA HIS A 156 -5.42 18.40 -0.02
C HIS A 156 -3.95 18.65 0.31
N PHE A 157 -3.49 18.13 1.44
CA PHE A 157 -2.22 18.49 2.05
C PHE A 157 -1.45 17.21 2.41
N ASN A 158 -0.31 16.99 1.76
CA ASN A 158 0.52 15.82 2.04
C ASN A 158 1.58 16.19 3.08
N LEU A 159 1.66 15.41 4.15
CA LEU A 159 2.73 15.50 5.13
C LEU A 159 3.98 14.78 4.58
N SER A 160 4.49 15.26 3.44
CA SER A 160 5.57 14.65 2.63
C SER A 160 6.14 15.70 1.65
N PRO A 161 7.43 15.66 1.28
CA PRO A 161 8.41 14.60 1.53
C PRO A 161 9.19 14.69 2.84
N VAL A 162 9.74 13.54 3.25
CA VAL A 162 10.83 13.48 4.22
C VAL A 162 12.09 13.98 3.52
N VAL A 163 12.69 15.05 4.05
CA VAL A 163 13.91 15.68 3.54
C VAL A 163 15.10 15.47 4.48
N ASP A 164 14.91 14.65 5.52
CA ASP A 164 15.96 14.23 6.43
C ASP A 164 17.08 13.47 5.68
N VAL A 165 18.34 13.82 5.95
CA VAL A 165 19.51 13.14 5.37
C VAL A 165 19.86 11.93 6.24
N ASN A 166 19.67 10.70 5.74
CA ASN A 166 19.94 9.49 6.51
C ASN A 166 21.44 9.13 6.50
N ASN A 167 22.24 9.96 7.15
CA ASN A 167 23.69 9.79 7.31
C ASN A 167 24.08 8.89 8.50
N ASN A 168 23.12 8.51 9.35
CA ASN A 168 23.32 7.51 10.39
C ASN A 168 22.69 6.16 9.99
N PRO A 169 23.49 5.10 9.77
CA PRO A 169 22.96 3.79 9.40
C PRO A 169 22.16 3.13 10.55
N LYS A 170 22.29 3.62 11.78
CA LYS A 170 21.55 3.14 12.95
C LYS A 170 20.20 3.80 13.16
N ASN A 171 19.83 4.77 12.32
CA ASN A 171 18.60 5.51 12.49
C ASN A 171 17.37 4.57 12.44
N PRO A 172 16.57 4.48 13.52
CA PRO A 172 15.48 3.52 13.63
C PRO A 172 14.19 3.93 12.93
N ILE A 173 14.08 5.19 12.49
CA ILE A 173 12.81 5.77 12.08
C ILE A 173 12.84 6.44 10.70
N ILE A 174 13.91 7.16 10.34
CA ILE A 174 14.06 7.80 9.02
C ILE A 174 14.41 6.72 7.99
N ASN A 175 15.62 6.17 8.03
CA ASN A 175 16.04 5.00 7.26
C ASN A 175 15.48 5.04 5.81
N THR A 176 14.71 4.05 5.36
CA THR A 176 14.17 4.00 3.99
C THR A 176 13.14 5.08 3.64
N ARG A 177 12.67 5.89 4.61
CA ARG A 177 11.83 7.08 4.37
C ARG A 177 12.62 8.27 3.82
N SER A 178 13.94 8.30 3.98
CA SER A 178 14.79 9.31 3.33
C SER A 178 15.11 8.93 1.89
N PHE A 179 15.47 9.91 1.05
CA PHE A 179 16.04 9.68 -0.27
C PHE A 179 17.52 9.21 -0.23
N GLY A 180 18.24 9.32 0.89
CA GLY A 180 19.63 8.86 0.97
C GLY A 180 20.46 9.57 2.04
N GLU A 181 21.78 9.36 1.97
CA GLU A 181 22.75 9.95 2.92
C GLU A 181 23.43 11.23 2.41
N ASP A 182 23.29 11.52 1.13
CA ASP A 182 23.92 12.69 0.48
C ASP A 182 22.92 13.85 0.39
N PRO A 183 23.20 15.03 1.00
CA PRO A 183 22.31 16.19 0.95
C PRO A 183 21.94 16.63 -0.47
N ASP A 184 22.89 16.55 -1.41
CA ASP A 184 22.68 16.93 -2.82
C ASP A 184 21.64 16.04 -3.50
N SER A 185 21.80 14.73 -3.33
CA SER A 185 20.79 13.76 -3.78
C SER A 185 19.45 14.01 -3.09
N VAL A 186 19.42 14.14 -1.76
CA VAL A 186 18.17 14.32 -1.01
C VAL A 186 17.37 15.50 -1.52
N TYR A 187 17.95 16.71 -1.62
CA TYR A 187 17.16 17.86 -2.09
C TYR A 187 16.75 17.76 -3.55
N ARG A 188 17.57 17.12 -4.41
CA ARG A 188 17.23 16.95 -5.83
C ARG A 188 15.96 16.12 -5.99
N TYR A 189 15.85 15.00 -5.28
CA TYR A 189 14.64 14.17 -5.29
C TYR A 189 13.47 14.86 -4.56
N SER A 190 13.71 15.50 -3.42
CA SER A 190 12.66 16.21 -2.66
C SER A 190 12.02 17.33 -3.48
N ILE A 191 12.81 18.13 -4.21
CA ILE A 191 12.29 19.20 -5.08
C ILE A 191 11.39 18.61 -6.17
N GLU A 192 11.80 17.53 -6.83
CA GLU A 192 10.97 16.89 -7.87
C GLU A 192 9.67 16.31 -7.30
N TYR A 193 9.73 15.67 -6.12
CA TYR A 193 8.52 15.20 -5.43
C TYR A 193 7.55 16.34 -5.08
N ILE A 194 8.08 17.44 -4.52
CA ILE A 194 7.30 18.64 -4.18
C ILE A 194 6.64 19.24 -5.43
N LYS A 195 7.38 19.39 -6.52
CA LYS A 195 6.81 19.83 -7.82
C LYS A 195 5.71 18.90 -8.30
N GLY A 196 5.92 17.58 -8.19
CA GLY A 196 4.92 16.57 -8.54
C GLY A 196 3.61 16.75 -7.77
N LEU A 197 3.69 17.05 -6.47
CA LEU A 197 2.52 17.36 -5.65
C LEU A 197 1.86 18.68 -6.07
N GLN A 198 2.63 19.77 -6.08
CA GLN A 198 2.13 21.14 -6.26
C GLN A 198 1.56 21.38 -7.66
N ASN A 199 2.20 20.85 -8.71
CA ASN A 199 1.71 20.95 -10.09
C ASN A 199 0.37 20.23 -10.28
N ASN A 200 0.01 19.32 -9.37
CA ASN A 200 -1.24 18.56 -9.40
C ASN A 200 -2.17 18.96 -8.25
N GLY A 201 -1.97 20.18 -7.73
CA GLY A 201 -2.88 20.83 -6.80
C GLY A 201 -2.81 20.31 -5.38
N MET A 202 -1.72 19.67 -4.94
CA MET A 202 -1.58 19.22 -3.55
C MET A 202 -0.50 20.04 -2.82
N LEU A 203 -0.77 20.44 -1.57
CA LEU A 203 0.23 21.10 -0.75
C LEU A 203 1.28 20.09 -0.26
N ALA A 204 2.54 20.53 -0.18
CA ALA A 204 3.66 19.69 0.26
C ALA A 204 4.24 20.14 1.60
N THR A 205 4.81 19.19 2.35
CA THR A 205 5.44 19.44 3.65
C THR A 205 6.84 18.86 3.68
N ALA A 206 7.87 19.70 3.84
CA ALA A 206 9.22 19.21 4.13
C ALA A 206 9.34 18.84 5.61
N LYS A 207 9.85 17.64 5.92
CA LYS A 207 9.97 17.14 7.30
C LYS A 207 11.22 16.28 7.54
N HIS A 208 11.77 16.20 8.76
CA HIS A 208 11.32 16.85 10.00
C HIS A 208 12.39 17.84 10.48
N PHE A 209 12.10 19.14 10.39
CA PHE A 209 13.06 20.22 10.68
C PHE A 209 13.49 20.21 12.16
N PRO A 210 14.78 20.37 12.50
CA PRO A 210 15.91 20.78 11.63
C PRO A 210 16.65 19.62 10.94
N GLY A 211 16.14 18.40 11.04
CA GLY A 211 16.74 17.18 10.50
C GLY A 211 16.72 16.06 11.54
N HIS A 212 16.15 14.92 11.20
CA HIS A 212 16.03 13.75 12.09
C HIS A 212 16.88 12.56 11.64
N GLY A 213 17.61 12.71 10.54
CA GLY A 213 18.32 11.61 9.87
C GLY A 213 19.57 11.08 10.58
N ASP A 214 20.14 11.84 11.53
CA ASP A 214 21.34 11.45 12.29
C ASP A 214 21.06 10.89 13.69
N THR A 215 19.78 10.75 14.05
CA THR A 215 19.41 10.32 15.41
C THR A 215 19.53 8.80 15.57
N GLU A 216 19.93 8.35 16.75
CA GLU A 216 19.92 6.92 17.15
C GLU A 216 18.66 6.56 17.97
N THR A 217 17.68 7.46 18.09
CA THR A 217 16.51 7.31 18.97
C THR A 217 15.25 7.75 18.26
N ASP A 218 14.17 6.96 18.37
CA ASP A 218 12.88 7.33 17.82
C ASP A 218 12.20 8.42 18.67
N SER A 219 11.81 9.53 18.04
CA SER A 219 11.07 10.63 18.68
C SER A 219 9.68 10.21 19.18
N HIS A 220 9.12 9.13 18.63
CA HIS A 220 7.89 8.53 19.14
C HIS A 220 8.08 7.93 20.53
N SER A 221 9.29 7.46 20.83
CA SER A 221 9.66 6.87 22.12
C SER A 221 10.20 7.91 23.11
N SER A 222 11.08 8.82 22.71
CA SER A 222 11.75 9.80 23.59
C SER A 222 12.32 10.99 22.82
N LEU A 223 12.80 12.04 23.50
CA LEU A 223 13.46 13.17 22.83
C LEU A 223 14.72 12.70 22.10
N ALA A 224 14.79 12.93 20.79
CA ALA A 224 15.94 12.55 19.97
C ALA A 224 16.95 13.70 19.84
N GLN A 225 18.23 13.38 19.74
CA GLN A 225 19.34 14.35 19.74
C GLN A 225 20.18 14.24 18.47
N ILE A 226 20.51 15.38 17.87
CA ILE A 226 21.48 15.47 16.75
C ILE A 226 22.89 15.67 17.32
N PRO A 227 23.86 14.78 17.02
CA PRO A 227 25.28 14.98 17.33
C PRO A 227 25.86 16.26 16.74
N SER A 228 26.66 16.95 17.52
CA SER A 228 26.91 18.38 17.37
C SER A 228 28.28 18.75 16.77
N ASP A 229 28.24 19.20 15.51
CA ASP A 229 29.13 20.25 14.98
C ASP A 229 28.22 21.28 14.30
N SER A 230 28.22 22.51 14.83
CA SER A 230 27.41 23.63 14.32
C SER A 230 27.59 23.88 12.82
N THR A 231 28.78 23.58 12.27
CA THR A 231 29.09 23.78 10.85
C THR A 231 28.43 22.70 9.99
N ARG A 232 28.50 21.44 10.45
CA ARG A 232 27.92 20.29 9.75
C ARG A 232 26.42 20.49 9.53
N LEU A 233 25.70 20.94 10.55
CA LEU A 233 24.25 21.12 10.51
C LEU A 233 23.78 21.97 9.32
N TRP A 234 24.52 23.02 8.98
CA TRP A 234 24.22 23.87 7.82
C TRP A 234 24.46 23.18 6.48
N THR A 235 25.48 22.34 6.40
CA THR A 235 25.90 21.70 5.16
C THR A 235 25.20 20.36 4.90
N VAL A 236 24.60 19.75 5.93
CA VAL A 236 24.04 18.40 5.86
C VAL A 236 22.55 18.42 6.16
N GLU A 237 22.14 18.62 7.41
CA GLU A 237 20.73 18.50 7.81
C GLU A 237 19.86 19.65 7.28
N LEU A 238 20.34 20.90 7.36
CA LEU A 238 19.59 22.09 6.95
C LEU A 238 19.64 22.38 5.45
N GLU A 239 20.65 21.88 4.74
CA GLU A 239 20.84 22.19 3.31
C GLU A 239 19.63 21.72 2.47
N PRO A 240 19.05 20.51 2.67
CA PRO A 240 17.83 20.15 1.96
C PRO A 240 16.64 21.04 2.27
N PHE A 241 16.44 21.45 3.53
CA PHE A 241 15.37 22.40 3.90
C PHE A 241 15.54 23.73 3.17
N LYS A 242 16.76 24.29 3.18
CA LYS A 242 17.07 25.53 2.45
C LYS A 242 16.71 25.43 0.97
N LYS A 243 17.05 24.31 0.33
CA LYS A 243 16.81 24.10 -1.11
C LYS A 243 15.34 23.95 -1.45
N VAL A 244 14.57 23.22 -0.63
CA VAL A 244 13.12 23.06 -0.85
C VAL A 244 12.33 24.33 -0.49
N ILE A 245 12.81 25.14 0.46
CA ILE A 245 12.26 26.47 0.76
C ILE A 245 12.42 27.39 -0.45
N VAL A 246 13.62 27.46 -1.03
CA VAL A 246 13.88 28.22 -2.27
C VAL A 246 13.03 27.69 -3.44
N ALA A 247 12.76 26.38 -3.48
CA ALA A 247 11.88 25.77 -4.47
C ALA A 247 10.38 26.00 -4.22
N GLY A 248 10.00 26.63 -3.10
CA GLY A 248 8.63 27.04 -2.80
C GLY A 248 7.76 25.98 -2.12
N VAL A 249 8.33 25.16 -1.22
CA VAL A 249 7.54 24.23 -0.38
C VAL A 249 6.49 24.98 0.45
N ASP A 250 5.30 24.40 0.61
CA ASP A 250 4.16 25.07 1.27
C ASP A 250 4.28 25.11 2.80
N ALA A 251 4.80 24.02 3.37
CA ALA A 251 4.91 23.82 4.80
C ALA A 251 6.23 23.17 5.19
N VAL A 252 6.66 23.43 6.42
CA VAL A 252 7.77 22.74 7.08
C VAL A 252 7.27 22.17 8.40
N MET A 253 7.45 20.86 8.59
CA MET A 253 7.14 20.19 9.85
C MET A 253 8.33 20.24 10.80
N VAL A 254 8.11 20.72 12.03
CA VAL A 254 9.13 20.79 13.07
C VAL A 254 9.12 19.51 13.91
N ALA A 255 10.31 18.96 14.16
CA ALA A 255 10.51 17.70 14.86
C ALA A 255 10.64 17.88 16.37
N HIS A 256 10.33 16.81 17.12
CA HIS A 256 10.65 16.72 18.55
C HIS A 256 12.09 16.24 18.76
N VAL A 257 13.02 17.05 18.26
CA VAL A 257 14.46 16.78 18.24
C VAL A 257 15.19 17.99 18.84
N ASN A 258 16.29 17.78 19.56
CA ASN A 258 17.18 18.86 20.01
C ASN A 258 18.58 18.75 19.36
N ALA A 259 19.29 19.88 19.29
CA ALA A 259 20.71 19.92 18.94
C ALA A 259 21.46 20.77 19.98
N PRO A 260 21.91 20.15 21.10
CA PRO A 260 22.41 20.84 22.29
C PRO A 260 23.48 21.91 22.06
N ASP A 261 24.46 21.67 21.19
CA ASP A 261 25.57 22.62 21.03
C ASP A 261 25.24 23.78 20.07
N PHE A 262 24.06 23.76 19.43
CA PHE A 262 23.65 24.81 18.49
C PHE A 262 22.57 25.74 19.06
N GLN A 263 21.89 25.33 20.13
CA GLN A 263 20.83 26.13 20.77
C GLN A 263 21.17 26.44 22.24
N GLU A 264 20.79 27.62 22.70
CA GLU A 264 21.05 28.06 24.09
C GLU A 264 20.32 27.21 25.13
N HIS A 265 19.07 26.83 24.85
CA HIS A 265 18.26 25.94 25.70
C HIS A 265 18.28 24.52 25.14
N ALA A 266 19.42 23.87 25.30
CA ALA A 266 19.74 22.55 24.75
C ALA A 266 18.69 21.45 25.03
N GLU A 267 17.98 21.54 26.15
CA GLU A 267 16.95 20.62 26.58
C GLU A 267 15.64 20.72 25.80
N ASN A 268 15.38 21.85 25.15
CA ASN A 268 14.11 22.08 24.47
C ASN A 268 14.10 21.44 23.08
N PRO A 269 13.01 20.72 22.71
CA PRO A 269 12.84 20.25 21.34
C PRO A 269 12.62 21.43 20.38
N ALA A 270 12.98 21.25 19.11
CA ALA A 270 12.82 22.26 18.07
C ALA A 270 11.37 22.75 17.94
N THR A 271 10.38 21.87 18.11
CA THR A 271 8.94 22.20 18.13
C THR A 271 8.55 23.25 19.18
N LEU A 272 9.30 23.38 20.27
CA LEU A 272 9.03 24.33 21.36
C LEU A 272 10.02 25.51 21.39
N SER A 273 10.91 25.62 20.41
CA SER A 273 12.05 26.54 20.45
C SER A 273 11.88 27.71 19.48
N LYS A 274 11.83 28.94 20.01
CA LYS A 274 11.86 30.18 19.20
C LYS A 274 13.13 30.28 18.35
N PHE A 275 14.25 29.81 18.89
CA PHE A 275 15.51 29.79 18.16
C PHE A 275 15.38 29.00 16.86
N TRP A 276 14.86 27.77 16.92
CA TRP A 276 14.69 26.95 15.71
C TRP A 276 13.66 27.51 14.75
N ILE A 277 12.50 27.95 15.25
CA ILE A 277 11.38 28.33 14.39
C ILE A 277 11.51 29.77 13.87
N GLN A 278 11.82 30.74 14.73
CA GLN A 278 11.92 32.15 14.33
C GLN A 278 13.30 32.48 13.78
N ASP A 279 14.35 32.18 14.53
CA ASP A 279 15.68 32.66 14.19
C ASP A 279 16.25 31.84 13.03
N ILE A 280 16.20 30.51 13.10
CA ILE A 280 16.75 29.66 12.04
C ILE A 280 15.78 29.55 10.86
N LEU A 281 14.60 28.95 11.05
CA LEU A 281 13.69 28.62 9.94
C LEU A 281 13.13 29.87 9.25
N LYS A 282 12.52 30.79 9.99
CA LYS A 282 11.89 31.98 9.40
C LYS A 282 12.89 33.05 9.00
N THR A 283 13.88 33.35 9.85
CA THR A 283 14.79 34.47 9.61
C THR A 283 16.01 34.07 8.77
N LYS A 284 16.75 33.02 9.15
CA LYS A 284 17.97 32.63 8.42
C LYS A 284 17.71 31.86 7.12
N LEU A 285 16.68 31.01 7.11
CA LEU A 285 16.27 30.26 5.91
C LEU A 285 15.17 30.98 5.11
N GLU A 286 14.69 32.14 5.58
CA GLU A 286 13.71 32.99 4.89
C GLU A 286 12.40 32.25 4.55
N PHE A 287 11.97 31.33 5.42
CA PHE A 287 10.74 30.56 5.19
C PHE A 287 9.47 31.34 5.53
N GLU A 288 8.64 31.60 4.52
CA GLU A 288 7.37 32.33 4.65
C GLU A 288 6.12 31.42 4.73
N GLY A 289 6.26 30.12 4.42
CA GLY A 289 5.17 29.15 4.42
C GLY A 289 4.67 28.79 5.82
N ALA A 290 3.80 27.77 5.93
CA ALA A 290 3.25 27.37 7.23
C ALA A 290 4.21 26.47 8.00
N VAL A 291 4.38 26.77 9.29
CA VAL A 291 5.11 25.88 10.21
C VAL A 291 4.10 24.93 10.86
N ILE A 292 4.28 23.62 10.70
CA ILE A 292 3.41 22.59 11.29
C ILE A 292 4.18 21.80 12.35
N THR A 293 3.55 21.45 13.47
CA THR A 293 4.20 20.58 14.46
C THR A 293 4.18 19.13 13.97
N ASP A 294 5.15 18.31 14.37
CA ASP A 294 4.92 16.87 14.44
C ASP A 294 3.84 16.55 15.50
N ALA A 295 3.39 15.29 15.59
CA ALA A 295 2.31 14.91 16.50
C ALA A 295 2.68 15.22 17.96
N MET A 296 1.94 16.13 18.60
CA MET A 296 2.24 16.62 19.96
C MET A 296 2.08 15.56 21.06
N ARG A 297 1.63 14.36 20.70
CA ARG A 297 1.50 13.20 21.62
C ARG A 297 2.69 12.26 21.65
N MET A 298 3.68 12.49 20.80
CA MET A 298 4.88 11.67 20.76
C MET A 298 5.67 11.76 22.07
N GLY A 299 6.40 10.69 22.39
CA GLY A 299 7.19 10.57 23.62
C GLY A 299 8.18 11.71 23.84
N GLY A 300 8.71 12.31 22.76
CA GLY A 300 9.56 13.51 22.83
C GLY A 300 8.93 14.74 23.48
N ILE A 301 7.59 14.81 23.57
CA ILE A 301 6.85 15.90 24.24
C ILE A 301 6.20 15.41 25.53
N VAL A 302 5.30 14.42 25.45
CA VAL A 302 4.39 14.09 26.56
C VAL A 302 5.07 13.52 27.81
N LYS A 303 6.33 13.05 27.69
CA LYS A 303 7.11 12.58 28.83
C LYS A 303 7.64 13.72 29.71
N ASN A 304 7.89 14.89 29.11
CA ASN A 304 8.59 16.00 29.77
C ASN A 304 7.70 17.24 29.96
N TYR A 305 6.62 17.37 29.19
CA TYR A 305 5.80 18.58 29.16
C TYR A 305 4.31 18.25 29.29
N SER A 306 3.58 19.07 30.06
CA SER A 306 2.12 18.98 30.10
C SER A 306 1.51 19.47 28.78
N ASP A 307 0.35 18.93 28.40
CA ASP A 307 -0.38 19.30 27.18
C ASP A 307 -0.57 20.82 27.04
N LYS A 308 -1.00 21.49 28.12
CA LYS A 308 -1.20 22.94 28.14
C LYS A 308 0.12 23.69 27.89
N TYR A 309 1.19 23.28 28.56
CA TYR A 309 2.49 23.91 28.41
C TYR A 309 3.00 23.79 26.97
N ALA A 310 3.05 22.57 26.44
CA ALA A 310 3.56 22.30 25.10
C ALA A 310 2.75 23.03 24.01
N LEU A 311 1.43 23.11 24.16
CA LEU A 311 0.55 23.84 23.24
C LEU A 311 0.85 25.34 23.20
N LEU A 312 0.98 25.99 24.36
CA LEU A 312 1.25 27.44 24.40
C LEU A 312 2.67 27.74 23.93
N GLU A 313 3.67 26.94 24.34
CA GLU A 313 5.06 27.13 23.95
C GLU A 313 5.27 26.95 22.44
N THR A 314 4.64 25.96 21.78
CA THR A 314 4.80 25.80 20.33
C THR A 314 4.18 26.96 19.54
N ILE A 315 3.04 27.51 19.99
CA ILE A 315 2.42 28.69 19.36
C ILE A 315 3.32 29.92 19.51
N ASN A 316 3.87 30.11 20.72
CA ASN A 316 4.83 31.18 21.02
C ASN A 316 6.14 31.02 20.26
N ALA A 317 6.60 29.78 20.05
CA ALA A 317 7.77 29.46 19.24
C ALA A 317 7.54 29.84 17.78
N GLY A 318 6.32 29.69 17.26
CA GLY A 318 5.97 30.15 15.92
C GLY A 318 5.30 29.13 15.03
N SER A 319 4.80 28.02 15.60
CA SER A 319 4.01 27.03 14.88
C SER A 319 2.65 27.58 14.48
N ASP A 320 2.27 27.34 13.23
CA ASP A 320 1.04 27.85 12.62
C ASP A 320 -0.08 26.79 12.58
N ILE A 321 0.28 25.51 12.44
CA ILE A 321 -0.64 24.35 12.47
C ILE A 321 -0.16 23.36 13.55
N ILE A 322 -1.05 22.93 14.43
CA ILE A 322 -0.73 22.08 15.58
C ILE A 322 -1.44 20.73 15.48
N ILE A 323 -0.66 19.66 15.37
CA ILE A 323 -1.15 18.27 15.33
C ILE A 323 -1.41 17.77 16.76
N GLN A 324 -2.66 17.89 17.25
CA GLN A 324 -3.10 17.46 18.60
C GLN A 324 -4.45 16.72 18.54
N ASN A 325 -4.60 15.54 19.15
CA ASN A 325 -5.62 14.58 18.69
C ASN A 325 -6.79 14.22 19.62
N MET A 326 -6.99 14.83 20.81
CA MET A 326 -8.03 14.31 21.74
C MET A 326 -9.10 15.31 22.21
N ASP A 327 -8.75 16.57 22.44
CA ASP A 327 -9.72 17.53 22.98
C ASP A 327 -9.53 18.91 22.36
N LEU A 328 -10.15 19.07 21.17
CA LEU A 328 -10.11 20.32 20.42
C LEU A 328 -10.65 21.48 21.26
N LYS A 329 -11.78 21.26 21.93
CA LYS A 329 -12.45 22.30 22.72
C LYS A 329 -11.54 22.81 23.84
N ARG A 330 -10.97 21.91 24.63
CA ARG A 330 -10.07 22.27 25.73
C ARG A 330 -8.80 22.95 25.24
N SER A 331 -8.27 22.52 24.08
CA SER A 331 -7.12 23.16 23.46
C SER A 331 -7.43 24.60 23.05
N ILE A 332 -8.59 24.84 22.41
CA ILE A 332 -9.08 26.18 22.09
C ILE A 332 -9.28 27.02 23.36
N ASP A 333 -9.88 26.45 24.40
CA ASP A 333 -10.13 27.16 25.67
C ASP A 333 -8.80 27.60 26.35
N TYR A 334 -7.75 26.77 26.27
CA TYR A 334 -6.42 27.13 26.77
C TYR A 334 -5.76 28.26 25.99
N ILE A 335 -5.87 28.24 24.67
CA ILE A 335 -5.27 29.27 23.82
C ILE A 335 -6.05 30.58 23.94
N GLU A 336 -7.39 30.53 23.94
CA GLU A 336 -8.24 31.71 24.12
C GLU A 336 -7.92 32.39 25.45
N LYS A 337 -7.86 31.60 26.55
CA LYS A 337 -7.47 32.16 27.85
C LYS A 337 -6.07 32.76 27.82
N ALA A 338 -5.09 32.11 27.19
CA ALA A 338 -3.74 32.65 27.07
C ALA A 338 -3.70 33.97 26.28
N VAL A 339 -4.57 34.14 25.27
CA VAL A 339 -4.70 35.39 24.53
C VAL A 339 -5.34 36.48 25.39
N LEU A 340 -6.43 36.17 26.09
CA LEU A 340 -7.12 37.10 26.99
C LEU A 340 -6.24 37.54 28.17
N ASP A 341 -5.38 36.65 28.66
CA ASP A 341 -4.42 36.93 29.72
C ASP A 341 -3.13 37.63 29.20
N GLY A 342 -3.00 37.86 27.89
CA GLY A 342 -1.85 38.55 27.28
C GLY A 342 -0.58 37.69 27.13
N ILE A 343 -0.66 36.38 27.37
CA ILE A 343 0.46 35.44 27.22
C ILE A 343 0.78 35.19 25.73
N ILE A 344 -0.25 35.15 24.88
CA ILE A 344 -0.15 35.06 23.42
C ILE A 344 -0.83 36.30 22.83
N SER A 345 -0.19 36.99 21.89
CA SER A 345 -0.87 38.11 21.21
C SER A 345 -1.95 37.60 20.27
N GLU A 346 -3.09 38.31 20.15
CA GLU A 346 -4.09 37.97 19.14
C GLU A 346 -3.49 38.04 17.72
N GLU A 347 -2.51 38.91 17.49
CA GLU A 347 -1.86 38.97 16.18
C GLU A 347 -1.05 37.71 15.84
N ARG A 348 -0.44 37.05 16.84
CA ARG A 348 0.20 35.74 16.61
C ARG A 348 -0.80 34.73 16.06
N ILE A 349 -2.03 34.73 16.57
CA ILE A 349 -3.13 33.86 16.12
C ILE A 349 -3.61 34.29 14.73
N ASN A 350 -3.80 35.59 14.48
CA ASN A 350 -4.20 36.11 13.17
C ASN A 350 -3.21 35.69 12.08
N THR A 351 -1.91 35.86 12.32
CA THR A 351 -0.84 35.48 11.39
C THR A 351 -0.93 33.98 11.04
N SER A 352 -1.09 33.09 12.02
CA SER A 352 -1.20 31.65 11.77
C SER A 352 -2.49 31.29 11.02
N ALA A 353 -3.63 31.81 11.49
CA ALA A 353 -4.93 31.55 10.86
C ALA A 353 -4.95 32.04 9.40
N LEU A 354 -4.33 33.19 9.11
CA LEU A 354 -4.21 33.71 7.75
C LEU A 354 -3.42 32.78 6.84
N LYS A 355 -2.33 32.16 7.31
CA LYS A 355 -1.57 31.18 6.51
C LYS A 355 -2.42 29.97 6.14
N VAL A 356 -3.20 29.44 7.10
CA VAL A 356 -4.12 28.31 6.83
C VAL A 356 -5.22 28.72 5.85
N LEU A 357 -5.77 29.93 5.98
CA LEU A 357 -6.75 30.45 5.02
C LEU A 357 -6.13 30.63 3.63
N LYS A 358 -4.89 31.13 3.52
CA LYS A 358 -4.17 31.24 2.24
C LYS A 358 -3.89 29.88 1.61
N MET A 359 -3.62 28.84 2.40
CA MET A 359 -3.54 27.46 1.89
C MET A 359 -4.86 26.99 1.28
N LYS A 360 -5.99 27.25 1.95
CA LYS A 360 -7.33 26.93 1.43
C LYS A 360 -7.67 27.74 0.17
N GLU A 361 -7.24 28.99 0.11
CA GLU A 361 -7.37 29.87 -1.04
C GLU A 361 -6.56 29.37 -2.24
N LYS A 362 -5.27 29.05 -2.03
CA LYS A 362 -4.36 28.47 -3.04
C LYS A 362 -4.92 27.20 -3.67
N LEU A 363 -5.62 26.39 -2.87
CA LEU A 363 -6.26 25.15 -3.32
C LEU A 363 -7.63 25.35 -3.98
N GLY A 364 -8.18 26.57 -3.96
CA GLY A 364 -9.49 26.90 -4.52
C GLY A 364 -10.68 26.38 -3.71
N LEU A 365 -10.50 26.01 -2.44
CA LEU A 365 -11.56 25.38 -1.62
C LEU A 365 -12.73 26.32 -1.32
N HIS A 366 -12.51 27.63 -1.37
CA HIS A 366 -13.56 28.64 -1.26
C HIS A 366 -14.49 28.67 -2.49
N ASN A 367 -14.01 28.20 -3.64
CA ASN A 367 -14.79 28.09 -4.88
C ASN A 367 -15.40 26.71 -5.04
N ASN A 368 -14.62 25.65 -4.81
CA ASN A 368 -15.09 24.27 -4.86
C ASN A 368 -14.36 23.39 -3.82
N ARG A 369 -15.12 22.95 -2.82
CA ARG A 369 -14.67 22.07 -1.73
C ARG A 369 -15.30 20.68 -1.73
N MET A 370 -16.16 20.41 -2.72
CA MET A 370 -16.93 19.17 -2.76
C MET A 370 -16.19 18.13 -3.60
N ILE A 371 -16.22 16.88 -3.13
CA ILE A 371 -15.69 15.72 -3.80
C ILE A 371 -16.74 15.18 -4.77
N SER A 372 -16.34 14.94 -6.01
CA SER A 372 -17.19 14.38 -7.06
C SER A 372 -16.92 12.89 -7.21
N MET A 373 -17.98 12.07 -7.19
CA MET A 373 -17.86 10.63 -7.46
C MET A 373 -17.22 10.37 -8.82
N LYS A 374 -17.52 11.24 -9.79
CA LYS A 374 -16.93 11.17 -11.14
C LYS A 374 -15.43 11.28 -11.12
N ASP A 375 -14.91 12.25 -10.38
CA ASP A 375 -13.47 12.50 -10.32
C ASP A 375 -12.80 11.38 -9.51
N THR A 376 -13.41 10.94 -8.41
CA THR A 376 -12.93 9.80 -7.61
C THR A 376 -12.70 8.56 -8.46
N TYR A 377 -13.71 8.07 -9.20
CA TYR A 377 -13.53 6.84 -9.99
C TYR A 377 -12.62 7.02 -11.22
N THR A 378 -12.49 8.25 -11.74
CA THR A 378 -11.66 8.53 -12.91
C THR A 378 -10.18 8.65 -12.55
N HIS A 379 -9.87 9.10 -11.33
CA HIS A 379 -8.51 9.44 -10.92
C HIS A 379 -7.82 8.36 -10.09
N ILE A 380 -8.56 7.62 -9.26
CA ILE A 380 -7.99 6.59 -8.38
C ILE A 380 -7.69 5.27 -9.12
N GLY A 381 -6.60 4.60 -8.76
CA GLY A 381 -6.35 3.21 -9.15
C GLY A 381 -6.12 3.01 -10.64
N LYS A 382 -5.60 4.02 -11.36
CA LYS A 382 -5.35 3.91 -12.80
C LYS A 382 -4.30 2.84 -13.09
N GLN A 383 -4.60 1.93 -14.01
CA GLN A 383 -3.66 0.87 -14.40
C GLN A 383 -2.28 1.41 -14.87
N LYS A 384 -2.25 2.57 -15.53
CA LYS A 384 -0.98 3.22 -15.92
C LYS A 384 -0.12 3.61 -14.71
N ASN A 385 -0.74 4.05 -13.61
CA ASN A 385 -0.04 4.45 -12.40
C ASN A 385 0.47 3.22 -11.63
N PHE A 386 -0.31 2.12 -11.60
CA PHE A 386 0.18 0.83 -11.08
C PHE A 386 1.37 0.30 -11.87
N LYS A 387 1.36 0.42 -13.21
CA LYS A 387 2.50 0.05 -14.06
C LYS A 387 3.73 0.89 -13.76
N LEU A 388 3.57 2.20 -13.61
CA LEU A 388 4.67 3.10 -13.28
C LEU A 388 5.25 2.80 -11.89
N ALA A 389 4.41 2.58 -10.87
CA ALA A 389 4.87 2.16 -9.55
C ALA A 389 5.66 0.83 -9.61
N ALA A 390 5.21 -0.12 -10.42
CA ALA A 390 5.91 -1.38 -10.66
C ALA A 390 7.24 -1.19 -11.41
N GLU A 391 7.33 -0.24 -12.33
CA GLU A 391 8.58 0.12 -13.01
C GLU A 391 9.58 0.72 -12.03
N ILE A 392 9.15 1.68 -11.19
CA ILE A 392 9.99 2.27 -10.15
C ILE A 392 10.51 1.17 -9.21
N ALA A 393 9.62 0.28 -8.76
CA ALA A 393 9.99 -0.84 -7.90
C ALA A 393 11.02 -1.77 -8.55
N GLN A 394 10.83 -2.14 -9.83
CA GLN A 394 11.78 -2.99 -10.57
C GLN A 394 13.14 -2.33 -10.71
N ARG A 395 13.19 -1.05 -11.10
CA ARG A 395 14.43 -0.29 -11.25
C ARG A 395 15.15 -0.02 -9.94
N SER A 396 14.41 0.02 -8.82
CA SER A 396 14.98 0.25 -7.50
C SER A 396 15.73 -0.95 -6.93
N ILE A 397 15.42 -2.18 -7.36
CA ILE A 397 16.05 -3.38 -6.79
C ILE A 397 17.55 -3.31 -7.01
N THR A 398 18.31 -3.37 -5.91
CA THR A 398 19.75 -3.12 -5.90
C THR A 398 20.48 -4.37 -5.43
N LEU A 399 21.35 -4.93 -6.28
CA LEU A 399 22.24 -6.01 -5.91
C LEU A 399 23.55 -5.42 -5.38
N VAL A 400 23.83 -5.66 -4.11
CA VAL A 400 25.00 -5.08 -3.42
C VAL A 400 26.19 -6.03 -3.45
N VAL A 401 25.94 -7.31 -3.21
CA VAL A 401 26.96 -8.36 -3.13
C VAL A 401 26.54 -9.53 -4.01
N ASP A 402 27.46 -10.04 -4.82
CA ASP A 402 27.35 -11.34 -5.52
C ASP A 402 28.74 -11.98 -5.65
N LYS A 403 29.23 -12.60 -4.56
CA LYS A 403 30.60 -13.14 -4.48
C LYS A 403 30.85 -14.30 -5.46
N ASN A 404 29.80 -15.01 -5.88
CA ASN A 404 29.89 -16.25 -6.66
C ASN A 404 29.25 -16.16 -8.04
N ASN A 405 28.82 -14.97 -8.49
CA ASN A 405 28.07 -14.76 -9.73
C ASN A 405 26.84 -15.67 -9.82
N LEU A 406 26.09 -15.79 -8.72
CA LEU A 406 24.89 -16.62 -8.67
C LEU A 406 23.75 -16.01 -9.49
N LEU A 407 23.78 -14.69 -9.73
CA LEU A 407 22.82 -13.99 -10.56
C LEU A 407 23.38 -13.75 -11.98
N PRO A 408 22.55 -13.85 -13.05
CA PRO A 408 21.12 -14.16 -13.02
C PRO A 408 20.85 -15.62 -12.63
N LEU A 409 19.84 -15.82 -11.78
CA LEU A 409 19.55 -17.13 -11.21
C LEU A 409 19.07 -18.10 -12.29
N GLN A 410 19.70 -19.28 -12.36
CA GLN A 410 19.39 -20.33 -13.35
C GLN A 410 19.32 -21.69 -12.65
N PRO A 411 18.25 -21.99 -11.91
CA PRO A 411 18.13 -23.23 -11.17
C PRO A 411 17.76 -24.39 -12.11
N ASP A 412 18.30 -25.57 -11.84
CA ASP A 412 17.95 -26.78 -12.57
C ASP A 412 16.46 -27.09 -12.43
N VAL A 413 15.83 -27.61 -13.48
CA VAL A 413 14.36 -27.80 -13.56
C VAL A 413 13.81 -28.59 -12.36
N ASP A 414 14.56 -29.58 -11.88
CA ASP A 414 14.17 -30.48 -10.79
C ASP A 414 14.79 -30.13 -9.44
N GLU A 415 15.62 -29.09 -9.36
CA GLU A 415 16.23 -28.59 -8.13
C GLU A 415 15.15 -28.09 -7.16
N VAL A 416 15.33 -28.39 -5.88
CA VAL A 416 14.47 -27.89 -4.80
C VAL A 416 15.01 -26.56 -4.32
N ILE A 417 14.18 -25.52 -4.41
CA ILE A 417 14.49 -24.19 -3.88
C ILE A 417 13.98 -24.11 -2.44
N TYR A 418 14.85 -23.72 -1.52
CA TYR A 418 14.51 -23.51 -0.12
C TYR A 418 14.21 -22.02 0.09
N LEU A 419 12.96 -21.71 0.45
CA LEU A 419 12.50 -20.34 0.68
C LEU A 419 12.34 -20.11 2.17
N ILE A 420 12.87 -19.00 2.68
CA ILE A 420 12.77 -18.67 4.10
C ILE A 420 12.22 -17.26 4.19
N ASP A 421 11.03 -17.11 4.76
CA ASP A 421 10.48 -15.80 5.09
C ASP A 421 10.78 -15.52 6.57
N LEU A 422 11.50 -14.45 6.84
CA LEU A 422 11.99 -14.10 8.17
C LEU A 422 11.43 -12.75 8.59
N TYR A 423 10.73 -12.70 9.71
CA TYR A 423 10.01 -11.52 10.20
C TYR A 423 10.59 -11.00 11.50
N ASP A 424 10.74 -9.68 11.61
CA ASP A 424 11.25 -8.99 12.80
C ASP A 424 10.20 -8.76 13.92
N GLY A 425 8.95 -9.14 13.66
CA GLY A 425 7.83 -9.10 14.62
C GLY A 425 7.45 -10.51 15.09
N ALA A 426 6.74 -10.60 16.21
CA ALA A 426 6.29 -11.88 16.76
C ALA A 426 4.99 -12.40 16.08
N ASN A 427 4.82 -13.72 16.02
CA ASN A 427 3.60 -14.42 15.59
C ASN A 427 3.18 -14.13 14.14
N ASN A 428 4.14 -14.07 13.22
CA ASN A 428 3.91 -13.98 11.79
C ASN A 428 4.55 -15.16 11.04
N HIS A 429 3.75 -16.20 10.81
CA HIS A 429 4.11 -17.35 9.96
C HIS A 429 3.41 -17.32 8.59
N THR A 430 3.15 -16.13 8.06
CA THR A 430 2.51 -16.00 6.74
C THR A 430 3.52 -16.21 5.63
N GLU A 431 3.15 -16.92 4.55
CA GLU A 431 4.01 -16.98 3.36
C GLU A 431 4.01 -15.64 2.62
N SER A 432 5.21 -15.17 2.25
CA SER A 432 5.38 -13.93 1.51
C SER A 432 4.81 -14.02 0.08
N ASP A 433 4.50 -12.87 -0.53
CA ASP A 433 4.07 -12.81 -1.93
C ASP A 433 5.20 -13.23 -2.88
N LEU A 434 6.45 -12.97 -2.51
CA LEU A 434 7.62 -13.51 -3.22
C LEU A 434 7.64 -15.04 -3.16
N THR A 435 7.45 -15.63 -1.98
CA THR A 435 7.38 -17.09 -1.82
C THR A 435 6.28 -17.71 -2.67
N LYS A 436 5.08 -17.13 -2.62
CA LYS A 436 3.94 -17.54 -3.47
C LYS A 436 4.26 -17.42 -4.96
N GLN A 437 4.87 -16.32 -5.39
CA GLN A 437 5.24 -16.10 -6.79
C GLN A 437 6.25 -17.16 -7.29
N ILE A 438 7.25 -17.49 -6.49
CA ILE A 438 8.25 -18.51 -6.84
C ILE A 438 7.62 -19.90 -6.93
N LYS A 439 6.70 -20.25 -6.02
CA LYS A 439 5.92 -21.50 -6.12
C LYS A 439 5.08 -21.56 -7.39
N MET A 440 4.42 -20.45 -7.75
CA MET A 440 3.62 -20.34 -8.96
C MET A 440 4.46 -20.42 -10.25
N ALA A 441 5.77 -20.17 -10.18
CA ALA A 441 6.69 -20.33 -11.31
C ALA A 441 7.01 -21.81 -11.65
N GLY A 442 6.39 -22.77 -10.95
CA GLY A 442 6.43 -24.19 -11.32
C GLY A 442 7.69 -24.94 -10.88
N ARG A 443 8.42 -24.43 -9.88
CA ARG A 443 9.60 -25.09 -9.30
C ARG A 443 9.25 -25.88 -8.03
N LYS A 444 10.07 -26.90 -7.72
CA LYS A 444 9.96 -27.59 -6.43
C LYS A 444 10.44 -26.65 -5.34
N VAL A 445 9.60 -26.41 -4.35
CA VAL A 445 9.88 -25.46 -3.28
C VAL A 445 9.63 -26.11 -1.93
N LYS A 446 10.52 -25.86 -0.97
CA LYS A 446 10.24 -26.03 0.47
C LYS A 446 10.34 -24.65 1.12
N SER A 447 9.27 -24.20 1.76
CA SER A 447 9.22 -22.90 2.43
C SER A 447 9.20 -23.06 3.95
N PHE A 448 9.83 -22.12 4.64
CA PHE A 448 9.84 -21.99 6.08
C PHE A 448 9.57 -20.54 6.47
N GLN A 449 8.89 -20.33 7.59
CA GLN A 449 8.67 -19.02 8.19
C GLN A 449 9.31 -19.00 9.57
N ILE A 450 10.02 -17.91 9.88
CA ILE A 450 10.68 -17.68 11.17
C ILE A 450 10.33 -16.26 11.62
N ASP A 451 10.01 -16.11 12.90
CA ASP A 451 9.71 -14.80 13.48
C ASP A 451 10.29 -14.62 14.90
N LYS A 452 10.14 -13.41 15.47
CA LYS A 452 10.72 -13.01 16.77
C LYS A 452 10.27 -13.87 17.96
N SER A 453 9.17 -14.62 17.84
CA SER A 453 8.65 -15.53 18.87
C SER A 453 9.24 -16.94 18.79
N ASP A 454 9.93 -17.29 17.70
CA ASP A 454 10.52 -18.60 17.53
C ASP A 454 11.82 -18.76 18.34
N SER A 455 12.05 -19.97 18.87
CA SER A 455 13.26 -20.29 19.63
C SER A 455 14.40 -20.80 18.74
N LEU A 456 15.63 -20.76 19.24
CA LEU A 456 16.78 -21.38 18.57
C LEU A 456 16.57 -22.87 18.26
N VAL A 457 15.76 -23.58 19.06
CA VAL A 457 15.43 -24.99 18.80
C VAL A 457 14.61 -25.13 17.50
N VAL A 458 13.66 -24.22 17.28
CA VAL A 458 12.85 -24.19 16.05
C VAL A 458 13.72 -23.80 14.86
N ALA A 459 14.55 -22.77 15.02
CA ALA A 459 15.48 -22.32 13.98
C ALA A 459 16.48 -23.42 13.59
N ASP A 460 17.04 -24.15 14.55
CA ASP A 460 17.96 -25.27 14.31
C ASP A 460 17.25 -26.47 13.65
N TYR A 461 16.00 -26.76 14.03
CA TYR A 461 15.21 -27.78 13.35
C TYR A 461 14.99 -27.44 11.87
N ILE A 462 14.67 -26.18 11.55
CA ILE A 462 14.55 -25.71 10.15
C ILE A 462 15.89 -25.84 9.44
N LEU A 463 16.98 -25.40 10.07
CA LEU A 463 18.33 -25.49 9.50
C LEU A 463 18.69 -26.95 9.14
N ASP A 464 18.32 -27.92 9.96
CA ASP A 464 18.56 -29.34 9.73
C ASP A 464 17.78 -29.91 8.52
N GLN A 465 16.62 -29.34 8.18
CA GLN A 465 15.86 -29.72 6.98
C GLN A 465 16.49 -29.23 5.66
N ILE A 466 17.42 -28.26 5.73
CA ILE A 466 18.10 -27.67 4.58
C ILE A 466 19.40 -28.45 4.31
N PRO A 467 19.55 -29.13 3.16
CA PRO A 467 20.78 -29.82 2.79
C PRO A 467 21.96 -28.86 2.65
N LYS A 468 23.17 -29.39 2.79
CA LYS A 468 24.39 -28.66 2.44
C LYS A 468 24.36 -28.27 0.96
N ASP A 469 24.85 -27.07 0.64
CA ASP A 469 24.93 -26.53 -0.74
C ASP A 469 23.57 -26.38 -1.47
N ALA A 470 22.45 -26.41 -0.73
CA ALA A 470 21.12 -26.16 -1.27
C ALA A 470 20.97 -24.70 -1.77
N LEU A 471 20.18 -24.50 -2.82
CA LEU A 471 19.78 -23.17 -3.25
C LEU A 471 18.75 -22.59 -2.28
N VAL A 472 19.12 -21.51 -1.59
CA VAL A 472 18.30 -20.85 -0.57
C VAL A 472 17.99 -19.41 -0.98
N LEU A 473 16.72 -19.02 -0.93
CA LEU A 473 16.30 -17.62 -0.99
C LEU A 473 15.73 -17.23 0.37
N LEU A 474 16.42 -16.34 1.07
CA LEU A 474 16.02 -15.82 2.38
C LEU A 474 15.50 -14.40 2.22
N ASN A 475 14.24 -14.20 2.62
CA ASN A 475 13.52 -12.94 2.55
C ASN A 475 13.45 -12.35 3.96
N ALA A 476 14.31 -11.38 4.27
CA ALA A 476 14.37 -10.73 5.57
C ALA A 476 13.49 -9.48 5.61
N PHE A 477 12.36 -9.55 6.32
CA PHE A 477 11.44 -8.45 6.54
C PHE A 477 11.80 -7.73 7.84
N ALA A 478 12.69 -6.73 7.74
CA ALA A 478 13.08 -5.88 8.86
C ALA A 478 12.77 -4.41 8.56
N ASN A 479 11.57 -3.96 8.95
CA ASN A 479 11.12 -2.61 8.62
C ASN A 479 11.43 -1.64 9.78
N PRO A 480 11.92 -0.43 9.49
CA PRO A 480 11.86 0.69 10.43
C PRO A 480 10.40 0.99 10.76
N VAL A 481 10.02 0.89 12.02
CA VAL A 481 8.64 1.14 12.51
C VAL A 481 8.72 2.00 13.78
N GLU A 482 7.78 2.93 13.90
CA GLU A 482 7.60 3.77 15.08
C GLU A 482 7.51 2.91 16.36
N HIS A 483 8.14 3.37 17.44
CA HIS A 483 8.23 2.69 18.74
C HIS A 483 9.03 1.38 18.78
N LYS A 484 9.70 1.00 17.69
CA LYS A 484 10.48 -0.24 17.65
C LYS A 484 11.90 -0.06 18.21
N ASP A 485 12.52 1.10 17.99
CA ASP A 485 13.91 1.43 18.39
C ASP A 485 14.99 0.40 17.94
N GLU A 486 14.67 -0.51 17.00
CA GLU A 486 15.55 -1.58 16.51
C GLU A 486 15.52 -1.65 14.97
N ILE A 487 16.69 -1.54 14.32
CA ILE A 487 16.84 -1.68 12.86
C ILE A 487 17.37 -3.04 12.40
N TYR A 488 17.99 -3.79 13.31
CA TYR A 488 18.62 -5.07 13.03
C TYR A 488 17.65 -6.22 13.31
N LEU A 489 18.03 -7.42 12.87
CA LEU A 489 17.25 -8.61 13.16
C LEU A 489 17.43 -9.03 14.63
N PRO A 490 16.42 -9.67 15.25
CA PRO A 490 16.59 -10.22 16.59
C PRO A 490 17.65 -11.34 16.61
N GLU A 491 18.13 -11.67 17.80
CA GLU A 491 19.31 -12.53 18.00
C GLU A 491 19.16 -13.93 17.37
N VAL A 492 17.98 -14.55 17.49
CA VAL A 492 17.71 -15.90 16.97
C VAL A 492 17.86 -15.93 15.45
N GLU A 493 17.30 -14.93 14.79
CA GLU A 493 17.30 -14.74 13.34
C GLU A 493 18.72 -14.46 12.82
N ALA A 494 19.46 -13.60 13.50
CA ALA A 494 20.86 -13.31 13.17
C ALA A 494 21.75 -14.56 13.31
N ILE A 495 21.57 -15.34 14.38
CA ILE A 495 22.27 -16.62 14.57
C ILE A 495 21.90 -17.62 13.47
N PHE A 496 20.62 -17.74 13.15
CA PHE A 496 20.12 -18.64 12.10
C PHE A 496 20.74 -18.32 10.75
N ILE A 497 20.73 -17.05 10.33
CA ILE A 497 21.34 -16.59 9.06
C ILE A 497 22.83 -16.93 9.02
N ASN A 498 23.57 -16.63 10.10
CA ASN A 498 25.01 -16.91 10.16
C ASN A 498 25.34 -18.42 10.11
N LYS A 499 24.52 -19.28 10.74
CA LYS A 499 24.65 -20.73 10.60
C LYS A 499 24.34 -21.20 9.18
N LEU A 500 23.34 -20.61 8.53
CA LEU A 500 22.91 -20.96 7.18
C LEU A 500 23.94 -20.56 6.11
N ILE A 501 24.57 -19.39 6.24
CA ILE A 501 25.68 -18.95 5.38
C ILE A 501 26.84 -19.95 5.41
N LYS A 502 27.14 -20.54 6.58
CA LYS A 502 28.17 -21.61 6.71
C LYS A 502 27.75 -22.94 6.05
N LYS A 503 26.45 -23.15 5.82
CA LYS A 503 25.90 -24.40 5.29
C LYS A 503 25.76 -24.39 3.76
N THR A 504 25.57 -23.23 3.15
CA THR A 504 25.46 -23.10 1.69
C THR A 504 25.97 -21.74 1.20
N ASN A 505 26.78 -21.78 0.14
CA ASN A 505 27.23 -20.59 -0.60
C ASN A 505 26.26 -20.20 -1.74
N ARG A 506 25.19 -20.97 -1.95
CA ARG A 506 24.14 -20.73 -2.96
C ARG A 506 22.92 -20.09 -2.30
N MET A 507 23.17 -19.00 -1.59
CA MET A 507 22.16 -18.30 -0.80
C MET A 507 21.96 -16.88 -1.33
N ILE A 508 20.71 -16.44 -1.46
CA ILE A 508 20.36 -15.06 -1.76
C ILE A 508 19.61 -14.50 -0.57
N ILE A 509 20.17 -13.46 0.06
CA ILE A 509 19.50 -12.72 1.12
C ILE A 509 18.89 -11.46 0.51
N THR A 510 17.57 -11.31 0.62
CA THR A 510 16.87 -10.09 0.22
C THR A 510 16.43 -9.33 1.46
N SER A 511 16.88 -8.09 1.62
CA SER A 511 16.37 -7.17 2.63
C SER A 511 15.14 -6.44 2.13
N PHE A 512 14.01 -6.71 2.78
CA PHE A 512 12.72 -6.05 2.59
C PHE A 512 12.51 -4.94 3.64
N GLY A 513 13.49 -4.05 3.76
CA GLY A 513 13.47 -2.93 4.71
C GLY A 513 14.83 -2.24 4.75
N SER A 514 15.46 -2.19 5.93
CA SER A 514 16.76 -1.54 6.11
C SER A 514 17.84 -2.12 5.16
N PRO A 515 18.58 -1.30 4.38
CA PRO A 515 19.69 -1.79 3.55
C PRO A 515 20.89 -2.26 4.39
N TYR A 516 20.89 -1.96 5.69
CA TYR A 516 22.02 -2.14 6.59
C TYR A 516 22.11 -3.53 7.23
N LEU A 517 21.11 -4.41 7.05
CA LEU A 517 21.06 -5.71 7.74
C LEU A 517 22.29 -6.59 7.48
N ILE A 518 22.91 -6.46 6.30
CA ILE A 518 24.11 -7.23 5.95
C ILE A 518 25.29 -7.01 6.92
N GLN A 519 25.30 -5.93 7.70
CA GLN A 519 26.33 -5.70 8.71
C GLN A 519 26.39 -6.80 9.78
N ASP A 520 25.27 -7.48 10.08
CA ASP A 520 25.22 -8.61 11.02
C ASP A 520 25.69 -9.94 10.39
N PHE A 521 25.89 -9.96 9.07
CA PHE A 521 26.24 -11.15 8.30
C PHE A 521 27.08 -10.81 7.05
N LYS A 522 28.23 -10.15 7.26
CA LYS A 522 29.15 -9.68 6.20
C LYS A 522 29.65 -10.78 5.24
N ASP A 523 29.59 -12.04 5.69
CA ASP A 523 29.96 -13.20 4.89
C ASP A 523 28.89 -13.63 3.87
N ALA A 524 27.72 -12.99 3.86
CA ALA A 524 26.66 -13.30 2.90
C ALA A 524 27.18 -13.39 1.45
N PRO A 525 26.84 -14.47 0.73
CA PRO A 525 27.33 -14.67 -0.63
C PRO A 525 26.63 -13.77 -1.65
N VAL A 526 25.32 -13.53 -1.47
CA VAL A 526 24.52 -12.63 -2.32
C VAL A 526 23.57 -11.81 -1.45
N TYR A 527 23.51 -10.50 -1.68
CA TYR A 527 22.66 -9.58 -0.92
C TYR A 527 21.94 -8.56 -1.82
N ILE A 528 20.61 -8.52 -1.71
CA ILE A 528 19.72 -7.63 -2.47
C ILE A 528 19.00 -6.68 -1.51
N CYS A 529 18.99 -5.39 -1.83
CA CYS A 529 18.18 -4.38 -1.17
C CYS A 529 16.87 -4.16 -1.94
N ALA A 530 15.74 -4.39 -1.27
CA ALA A 530 14.39 -4.10 -1.77
C ALA A 530 13.70 -2.97 -0.98
N TYR A 531 14.31 -2.45 0.09
CA TYR A 531 13.93 -1.24 0.84
C TYR A 531 12.61 -1.26 1.62
N LYS A 532 11.65 -2.15 1.29
CA LYS A 532 10.40 -2.34 2.05
C LYS A 532 9.70 -3.63 1.67
N GLY A 533 9.05 -4.27 2.65
CA GLY A 533 8.29 -5.51 2.48
C GLY A 533 6.94 -5.41 1.77
N SER A 534 6.69 -4.38 0.94
CA SER A 534 5.40 -4.26 0.25
C SER A 534 5.25 -5.33 -0.84
N THR A 535 4.01 -5.75 -1.12
CA THR A 535 3.69 -6.67 -2.24
C THR A 535 4.29 -6.19 -3.56
N LEU A 536 4.36 -4.87 -3.77
CA LEU A 536 4.95 -4.26 -4.96
C LEU A 536 6.44 -4.63 -5.11
N LEU A 537 7.23 -4.45 -4.05
CA LEU A 537 8.67 -4.71 -4.05
C LEU A 537 8.99 -6.21 -4.00
N GLN A 538 8.18 -6.99 -3.28
CA GLN A 538 8.27 -8.47 -3.31
C GLN A 538 8.10 -9.01 -4.73
N LYS A 539 7.10 -8.51 -5.48
CA LYS A 539 6.89 -8.88 -6.89
C LYS A 539 8.03 -8.43 -7.80
N ALA A 540 8.61 -7.25 -7.54
CA ALA A 540 9.77 -6.76 -8.28
C ALA A 540 10.99 -7.67 -8.10
N VAL A 541 11.30 -8.07 -6.87
CA VAL A 541 12.37 -9.06 -6.58
C VAL A 541 12.06 -10.40 -7.24
N GLY A 542 10.83 -10.91 -7.13
CA GLY A 542 10.46 -12.18 -7.75
C GLY A 542 10.59 -12.17 -9.27
N ASN A 543 10.20 -11.05 -9.92
CA ASN A 543 10.42 -10.86 -11.35
C ASN A 543 11.91 -10.84 -11.71
N ALA A 544 12.76 -10.20 -10.91
CA ALA A 544 14.20 -10.19 -11.13
C ALA A 544 14.81 -11.60 -10.97
N LEU A 545 14.46 -12.33 -9.91
CA LEU A 545 14.98 -13.67 -9.64
C LEU A 545 14.54 -14.69 -10.69
N ILE A 546 13.30 -14.61 -11.19
CA ILE A 546 12.80 -15.47 -12.28
C ILE A 546 13.37 -15.04 -13.65
N GLY A 547 13.98 -13.86 -13.74
CA GLY A 547 14.61 -13.33 -14.94
C GLY A 547 13.65 -12.63 -15.91
N ASN A 548 12.52 -12.13 -15.40
CA ASN A 548 11.56 -11.30 -16.14
C ASN A 548 11.92 -9.81 -16.13
N SER A 549 12.84 -9.39 -15.27
CA SER A 549 13.38 -8.03 -15.22
C SER A 549 14.87 -8.03 -14.89
N ASN A 550 15.54 -6.93 -15.23
CA ASN A 550 16.93 -6.69 -14.82
C ASN A 550 16.99 -6.27 -13.35
N ILE A 551 18.18 -6.37 -12.77
CA ILE A 551 18.55 -5.68 -11.52
C ILE A 551 19.48 -4.54 -11.91
N SER A 552 19.15 -3.31 -11.53
CA SER A 552 19.87 -2.12 -11.98
C SER A 552 19.88 -0.96 -10.98
N GLY A 553 19.36 -1.17 -9.77
CA GLY A 553 19.34 -0.14 -8.75
C GLY A 553 20.75 0.18 -8.25
N ILE A 554 20.91 1.39 -7.75
CA ILE A 554 22.13 1.88 -7.08
C ILE A 554 21.82 2.20 -5.62
N LEU A 555 22.81 2.04 -4.75
CA LEU A 555 22.65 2.39 -3.35
C LEU A 555 22.60 3.92 -3.17
N PRO A 556 21.54 4.47 -2.54
CA PRO A 556 21.50 5.88 -2.16
C PRO A 556 22.21 6.17 -0.81
N VAL A 557 22.82 5.14 -0.21
CA VAL A 557 23.51 5.17 1.09
C VAL A 557 24.74 4.29 1.07
N THR A 558 25.71 4.57 1.93
CA THR A 558 26.86 3.73 2.20
C THR A 558 26.46 2.68 3.23
N ILE A 559 26.78 1.42 2.97
CA ILE A 559 26.67 0.33 3.93
C ILE A 559 28.09 0.11 4.50
N PRO A 560 28.35 0.50 5.76
CA PRO A 560 29.70 0.43 6.35
C PRO A 560 30.35 -0.94 6.16
N ASP A 561 31.63 -0.93 5.78
CA ASP A 561 32.46 -2.10 5.46
C ASP A 561 31.98 -3.01 4.30
N VAL A 562 30.90 -2.65 3.60
CA VAL A 562 30.30 -3.51 2.57
C VAL A 562 30.26 -2.82 1.21
N ALA A 563 29.64 -1.64 1.11
CA ALA A 563 29.42 -0.94 -0.15
C ALA A 563 29.27 0.56 0.07
N LYS A 564 29.60 1.36 -0.95
CA LYS A 564 29.50 2.82 -0.92
C LYS A 564 28.22 3.30 -1.60
N VAL A 565 27.80 4.52 -1.27
CA VAL A 565 26.78 5.22 -2.05
C VAL A 565 27.14 5.22 -3.55
N GLY A 566 26.14 4.94 -4.39
CA GLY A 566 26.28 4.77 -5.83
C GLY A 566 26.60 3.34 -6.28
N ASP A 567 27.00 2.44 -5.40
CA ASP A 567 27.29 1.05 -5.77
C ASP A 567 26.01 0.28 -6.13
N GLY A 568 26.12 -0.62 -7.12
CA GLY A 568 25.04 -1.50 -7.55
C GLY A 568 25.50 -2.41 -8.69
N ILE A 569 25.34 -3.71 -8.54
CA ILE A 569 25.74 -4.69 -9.54
C ILE A 569 24.58 -4.87 -10.55
N ASN A 570 24.84 -4.51 -11.81
CA ASN A 570 23.87 -4.68 -12.88
C ASN A 570 23.75 -6.15 -13.31
N VAL A 571 22.53 -6.68 -13.34
CA VAL A 571 22.24 -8.03 -13.82
C VAL A 571 21.19 -7.98 -14.91
N VAL A 572 21.53 -8.52 -16.09
CA VAL A 572 20.55 -8.73 -17.16
C VAL A 572 19.72 -9.96 -16.83
N GLY A 573 18.41 -9.79 -16.77
CA GLY A 573 17.46 -10.85 -16.45
C GLY A 573 17.55 -11.99 -17.47
N LYS A 574 17.64 -13.22 -16.97
CA LYS A 574 17.60 -14.44 -17.80
C LYS A 574 16.51 -15.35 -17.28
N GLN A 575 15.48 -15.59 -18.09
CA GLN A 575 14.37 -16.45 -17.69
C GLN A 575 14.88 -17.82 -17.25
N TRP A 576 14.26 -18.37 -16.22
CA TRP A 576 14.56 -19.71 -15.75
C TRP A 576 14.41 -20.77 -16.86
N PRO A 577 15.25 -21.83 -16.83
CA PRO A 577 15.07 -22.98 -17.71
C PRO A 577 13.63 -23.51 -17.63
N LYS A 578 13.00 -23.74 -18.78
CA LYS A 578 11.66 -24.32 -18.82
C LYS A 578 11.75 -25.84 -18.71
N ARG A 579 10.78 -26.47 -18.06
CA ARG A 579 10.60 -27.92 -18.21
C ARG A 579 10.18 -28.17 -19.65
N ASP A 580 10.90 -29.04 -20.36
CA ASP A 580 10.49 -29.46 -21.68
C ASP A 580 9.12 -30.13 -21.59
N SER A 581 8.11 -29.43 -22.10
CA SER A 581 6.80 -30.01 -22.29
C SER A 581 6.88 -30.87 -23.55
N ASN A 582 6.87 -32.19 -23.37
CA ASN A 582 6.73 -33.14 -24.48
C ASN A 582 5.34 -33.03 -25.14
N TRP A 583 4.43 -32.23 -24.59
CA TRP A 583 3.14 -31.94 -25.20
C TRP A 583 3.30 -30.97 -26.36
N LYS A 584 2.99 -31.44 -27.57
CA LYS A 584 2.85 -30.62 -28.76
C LYS A 584 1.35 -30.50 -29.07
N PRO A 585 0.81 -29.29 -29.29
CA PRO A 585 -0.54 -29.14 -29.83
C PRO A 585 -0.69 -30.01 -31.08
N GLY A 586 -1.75 -30.80 -31.13
CA GLY A 586 -2.07 -31.57 -32.33
C GLY A 586 -2.23 -30.62 -33.53
N LYS A 587 -1.55 -30.91 -34.64
CA LYS A 587 -1.71 -30.14 -35.89
C LYS A 587 -2.98 -30.50 -36.66
N GLU A 588 -3.61 -31.61 -36.29
CA GLU A 588 -4.77 -32.18 -36.96
C GLU A 588 -5.84 -32.55 -35.93
N LEU A 589 -7.09 -32.26 -36.25
CA LEU A 589 -8.25 -32.73 -35.50
C LEU A 589 -8.66 -34.10 -36.05
N LYS A 590 -8.43 -35.18 -35.29
CA LYS A 590 -8.83 -36.53 -35.67
C LYS A 590 -10.10 -36.93 -34.93
N ARG A 591 -11.09 -37.44 -35.66
CA ARG A 591 -12.29 -38.06 -35.10
C ARG A 591 -12.20 -39.57 -35.30
N ILE A 592 -12.47 -40.34 -34.27
CA ILE A 592 -12.47 -41.81 -34.29
C ILE A 592 -13.81 -42.33 -33.78
N ARG A 593 -14.12 -43.60 -34.05
CA ARG A 593 -15.26 -44.23 -33.39
C ARG A 593 -14.88 -44.68 -31.98
N ALA A 594 -15.83 -44.66 -31.06
CA ALA A 594 -15.56 -45.04 -29.67
C ALA A 594 -15.16 -46.51 -29.49
N ASP A 595 -15.59 -47.40 -30.39
CA ASP A 595 -15.19 -48.81 -30.40
C ASP A 595 -13.69 -49.00 -30.70
N GLU A 596 -13.05 -48.08 -31.42
CA GLU A 596 -11.60 -48.11 -31.70
C GLU A 596 -10.73 -47.93 -30.44
N ILE A 597 -11.31 -47.41 -29.35
CA ILE A 597 -10.63 -47.24 -28.05
C ILE A 597 -11.31 -48.03 -26.93
N SER A 598 -12.15 -49.00 -27.28
CA SER A 598 -12.88 -49.85 -26.33
C SER A 598 -13.78 -49.07 -25.35
N VAL A 599 -14.29 -47.91 -25.74
CA VAL A 599 -15.20 -47.11 -24.92
C VAL A 599 -16.65 -47.37 -25.33
N ASN A 600 -17.49 -47.79 -24.37
CA ASN A 600 -18.93 -47.89 -24.57
C ASN A 600 -19.60 -46.55 -24.27
N ILE A 601 -20.07 -45.87 -25.31
CA ILE A 601 -20.71 -44.55 -25.18
C ILE A 601 -22.22 -44.62 -24.92
N LYS A 602 -22.84 -45.80 -25.00
CA LYS A 602 -24.30 -45.94 -24.87
C LYS A 602 -24.79 -45.51 -23.48
N SER A 603 -24.02 -45.82 -22.44
CA SER A 603 -24.35 -45.37 -21.07
C SER A 603 -24.32 -43.85 -20.96
N ILE A 604 -23.30 -43.20 -21.56
CA ILE A 604 -23.15 -41.74 -21.57
C ILE A 604 -24.31 -41.09 -22.32
N GLN A 605 -24.63 -41.58 -23.53
CA GLN A 605 -25.75 -41.09 -24.33
C GLN A 605 -27.08 -41.23 -23.60
N LYS A 606 -27.29 -42.37 -22.94
CA LYS A 606 -28.49 -42.62 -22.12
C LYS A 606 -28.55 -41.64 -20.95
N SER A 607 -27.46 -41.46 -20.19
CA SER A 607 -27.41 -40.53 -19.06
C SER A 607 -27.68 -39.08 -19.47
N LEU A 608 -27.14 -38.62 -20.60
CA LEU A 608 -27.42 -37.28 -21.13
C LEU A 608 -28.89 -37.13 -21.55
N SER A 609 -29.45 -38.17 -22.16
CA SER A 609 -30.87 -38.18 -22.56
C SER A 609 -31.81 -38.18 -21.35
N ASP A 610 -31.47 -38.97 -20.32
CA ASP A 610 -32.21 -39.04 -19.06
C ASP A 610 -32.12 -37.70 -18.31
N ALA A 611 -30.94 -37.06 -18.26
CA ALA A 611 -30.77 -35.74 -17.65
C ALA A 611 -31.60 -34.64 -18.34
N VAL A 612 -31.70 -34.66 -19.68
CA VAL A 612 -32.60 -33.75 -20.41
C VAL A 612 -34.06 -34.05 -20.10
N LYS A 613 -34.43 -35.33 -20.03
CA LYS A 613 -35.80 -35.76 -19.72
C LYS A 613 -36.22 -35.36 -18.31
N ASP A 614 -35.31 -35.46 -17.35
CA ASP A 614 -35.51 -35.09 -15.96
C ASP A 614 -35.39 -33.58 -15.72
N SER A 615 -35.24 -32.79 -16.80
CA SER A 615 -35.13 -31.33 -16.76
C SER A 615 -33.94 -30.82 -15.93
N ALA A 616 -32.85 -31.60 -15.87
CA ALA A 616 -31.60 -31.15 -15.25
C ALA A 616 -30.95 -30.01 -16.07
N PHE A 617 -31.09 -30.07 -17.40
CA PHE A 617 -30.76 -29.01 -18.35
C PHE A 617 -31.57 -29.22 -19.65
N PRO A 618 -31.86 -28.16 -20.44
CA PRO A 618 -32.70 -28.30 -21.63
C PRO A 618 -31.99 -29.00 -22.81
N GLY A 619 -30.66 -28.92 -22.87
CA GLY A 619 -29.82 -29.50 -23.93
C GLY A 619 -28.35 -29.09 -23.79
N GLY A 620 -27.48 -29.63 -24.65
CA GLY A 620 -26.04 -29.37 -24.61
C GLY A 620 -25.24 -30.10 -25.69
N VAL A 621 -23.93 -29.84 -25.72
CA VAL A 621 -22.96 -30.52 -26.58
C VAL A 621 -21.91 -31.22 -25.73
N LEU A 622 -21.74 -32.52 -25.91
CA LEU A 622 -20.65 -33.29 -25.30
C LEU A 622 -19.52 -33.48 -26.32
N ILE A 623 -18.31 -33.10 -25.94
CA ILE A 623 -17.08 -33.46 -26.64
C ILE A 623 -16.18 -34.29 -25.71
N ALA A 624 -15.69 -35.42 -26.20
CA ALA A 624 -14.71 -36.23 -25.48
C ALA A 624 -13.57 -36.62 -26.42
N SER A 625 -12.34 -36.52 -25.91
CA SER A 625 -11.14 -36.88 -26.65
C SER A 625 -10.17 -37.67 -25.79
N LYS A 626 -9.40 -38.56 -26.41
CA LYS A 626 -8.31 -39.32 -25.80
C LYS A 626 -7.12 -39.29 -26.75
N ASP A 627 -5.94 -38.98 -26.23
CA ASP A 627 -4.70 -38.88 -27.01
C ASP A 627 -4.82 -37.99 -28.25
N GLY A 628 -5.53 -36.86 -28.11
CA GLY A 628 -5.79 -35.90 -29.19
C GLY A 628 -6.80 -36.36 -30.25
N LYS A 629 -7.45 -37.53 -30.07
CA LYS A 629 -8.48 -38.06 -30.96
C LYS A 629 -9.86 -37.90 -30.33
N ILE A 630 -10.77 -37.21 -31.02
CA ILE A 630 -12.15 -36.99 -30.60
C ILE A 630 -12.97 -38.24 -30.89
N PHE A 631 -13.53 -38.88 -29.86
CA PHE A 631 -14.34 -40.09 -30.01
C PHE A 631 -15.83 -39.86 -29.68
N ILE A 632 -16.16 -38.73 -29.05
CA ILE A 632 -17.55 -38.23 -28.90
C ILE A 632 -17.58 -36.76 -29.31
N HIS A 633 -18.57 -36.39 -30.10
CA HIS A 633 -18.96 -35.01 -30.34
C HIS A 633 -20.44 -35.01 -30.69
N GLU A 634 -21.32 -34.83 -29.72
CA GLU A 634 -22.76 -35.03 -29.91
C GLU A 634 -23.55 -33.91 -29.25
N ALA A 635 -24.63 -33.51 -29.93
CA ALA A 635 -25.58 -32.53 -29.43
C ALA A 635 -26.85 -33.27 -28.96
N PHE A 636 -27.46 -32.78 -27.88
CA PHE A 636 -28.66 -33.36 -27.29
C PHE A 636 -29.61 -32.25 -26.80
N GLY A 637 -30.90 -32.56 -26.76
CA GLY A 637 -31.92 -31.65 -26.25
C GLY A 637 -32.16 -30.39 -27.09
N TYR A 638 -32.56 -29.32 -26.42
CA TYR A 638 -33.02 -28.05 -26.98
C TYR A 638 -32.36 -26.88 -26.24
N HIS A 639 -32.35 -25.71 -26.86
CA HIS A 639 -31.79 -24.50 -26.24
C HIS A 639 -32.51 -24.12 -24.94
N THR A 640 -33.81 -24.37 -24.88
CA THR A 640 -34.67 -24.04 -23.73
C THR A 640 -35.66 -25.18 -23.45
N TYR A 641 -36.27 -25.15 -22.26
CA TYR A 641 -37.28 -26.13 -21.85
C TYR A 641 -38.57 -26.09 -22.69
N ASP A 642 -38.80 -25.01 -23.45
CA ASP A 642 -39.90 -24.87 -24.41
C ASP A 642 -39.76 -25.81 -25.62
N LYS A 643 -38.58 -26.40 -25.84
CA LYS A 643 -38.28 -27.35 -26.92
C LYS A 643 -38.53 -26.80 -28.33
N LYS A 644 -38.31 -25.50 -28.53
CA LYS A 644 -38.49 -24.81 -29.82
C LYS A 644 -37.32 -25.04 -30.78
N GLU A 645 -36.10 -24.91 -30.29
CA GLU A 645 -34.87 -24.99 -31.09
C GLU A 645 -33.95 -26.10 -30.58
N LYS A 646 -33.56 -27.02 -31.46
CA LYS A 646 -32.67 -28.14 -31.11
C LYS A 646 -31.22 -27.66 -31.03
N VAL A 647 -30.48 -28.22 -30.08
CA VAL A 647 -29.03 -27.99 -29.99
C VAL A 647 -28.31 -28.62 -31.19
N THR A 648 -27.34 -27.90 -31.73
CA THR A 648 -26.41 -28.38 -32.76
C THR A 648 -24.97 -28.38 -32.23
N ARG A 649 -24.11 -29.19 -32.85
CA ARG A 649 -22.68 -29.29 -32.49
C ARG A 649 -21.92 -27.96 -32.64
N GLY A 650 -22.44 -27.03 -33.42
CA GLY A 650 -21.82 -25.74 -33.69
C GLY A 650 -22.34 -24.61 -32.81
N ASP A 651 -23.29 -24.89 -31.91
CA ASP A 651 -23.85 -23.88 -31.04
C ASP A 651 -22.78 -23.35 -30.08
N ILE A 652 -22.77 -22.03 -29.93
CA ILE A 652 -21.81 -21.31 -29.09
C ILE A 652 -22.46 -21.06 -27.74
N TYR A 653 -21.73 -21.38 -26.67
CA TYR A 653 -22.18 -21.20 -25.30
C TYR A 653 -21.33 -20.13 -24.62
N ASP A 654 -21.98 -19.30 -23.81
CA ASP A 654 -21.27 -18.45 -22.86
C ASP A 654 -20.61 -19.32 -21.79
N LEU A 655 -19.38 -18.96 -21.41
CA LEU A 655 -18.68 -19.61 -20.31
C LEU A 655 -19.17 -19.04 -18.97
N ALA A 656 -19.84 -19.86 -18.17
CA ALA A 656 -20.27 -19.52 -16.83
C ALA A 656 -20.00 -20.68 -15.85
N SER A 657 -19.74 -20.36 -14.57
CA SER A 657 -19.59 -21.33 -13.48
C SER A 657 -18.59 -22.48 -13.72
N ILE A 658 -17.42 -22.17 -14.28
CA ILE A 658 -16.39 -23.16 -14.63
C ILE A 658 -15.64 -23.78 -13.43
N THR A 659 -15.65 -23.12 -12.27
CA THR A 659 -14.85 -23.52 -11.10
C THR A 659 -15.18 -24.93 -10.62
N LYS A 660 -16.45 -25.33 -10.65
CA LYS A 660 -16.88 -26.65 -10.17
C LYS A 660 -16.33 -27.78 -11.04
N VAL A 661 -16.40 -27.60 -12.36
CA VAL A 661 -15.92 -28.60 -13.33
C VAL A 661 -14.38 -28.63 -13.36
N ILE A 662 -13.74 -27.46 -13.41
CA ILE A 662 -12.29 -27.37 -13.58
C ILE A 662 -11.56 -27.66 -12.26
N ALA A 663 -12.03 -27.14 -11.13
CA ALA A 663 -11.37 -27.32 -9.84
C ALA A 663 -11.94 -28.55 -9.09
N THR A 664 -13.22 -28.53 -8.71
CA THR A 664 -13.78 -29.57 -7.81
C THR A 664 -13.79 -30.95 -8.46
N THR A 665 -14.42 -31.10 -9.63
CA THR A 665 -14.52 -32.38 -10.33
C THR A 665 -13.13 -32.93 -10.66
N SER A 666 -12.24 -32.11 -11.25
CA SER A 666 -10.87 -32.55 -11.57
C SER A 666 -10.08 -32.96 -10.33
N SER A 667 -10.19 -32.22 -9.23
CA SER A 667 -9.51 -32.57 -7.97
C SER A 667 -10.01 -33.90 -7.40
N VAL A 668 -11.33 -34.12 -7.40
CA VAL A 668 -11.93 -35.39 -6.97
C VAL A 668 -11.47 -36.54 -7.87
N MET A 669 -11.49 -36.36 -9.20
CA MET A 669 -11.02 -37.40 -10.14
C MET A 669 -9.53 -37.70 -9.98
N LEU A 670 -8.69 -36.70 -9.76
CA LEU A 670 -7.27 -36.91 -9.46
C LEU A 670 -7.06 -37.71 -8.17
N LEU A 671 -7.87 -37.49 -7.14
CA LEU A 671 -7.83 -38.26 -5.90
C LEU A 671 -8.30 -39.71 -6.13
N VAL A 672 -9.30 -39.92 -6.99
CA VAL A 672 -9.74 -41.26 -7.41
C VAL A 672 -8.62 -41.99 -8.15
N ASP A 673 -8.00 -41.35 -9.14
CA ASP A 673 -6.87 -41.94 -9.91
C ASP A 673 -5.67 -42.27 -9.01
N GLN A 674 -5.46 -41.50 -7.94
CA GLN A 674 -4.43 -41.74 -6.93
C GLN A 674 -4.85 -42.79 -5.87
N ASN A 675 -6.02 -43.42 -6.01
CA ASN A 675 -6.60 -44.36 -5.04
C ASN A 675 -6.76 -43.77 -3.61
N LYS A 676 -6.89 -42.46 -3.47
CA LYS A 676 -7.08 -41.79 -2.18
C LYS A 676 -8.55 -41.77 -1.73
N ILE A 677 -9.47 -41.74 -2.69
CA ILE A 677 -10.92 -41.81 -2.47
C ILE A 677 -11.58 -42.71 -3.52
N SER A 678 -12.74 -43.27 -3.21
CA SER A 678 -13.66 -43.87 -4.18
C SER A 678 -14.91 -43.00 -4.35
N LEU A 679 -15.47 -42.96 -5.55
CA LEU A 679 -16.76 -42.28 -5.78
C LEU A 679 -17.90 -42.89 -4.96
N ASP A 680 -17.81 -44.18 -4.65
CA ASP A 680 -18.82 -44.89 -3.89
C ASP A 680 -18.57 -44.84 -2.36
N ASP A 681 -17.49 -44.15 -1.95
CA ASP A 681 -17.28 -43.87 -0.54
C ASP A 681 -18.38 -42.95 0.01
N LYS A 682 -18.81 -43.23 1.23
CA LYS A 682 -19.74 -42.37 1.97
C LYS A 682 -19.02 -41.08 2.37
N VAL A 683 -19.70 -39.94 2.21
CA VAL A 683 -19.14 -38.62 2.55
C VAL A 683 -18.70 -38.59 4.02
N VAL A 684 -19.49 -39.19 4.91
CA VAL A 684 -19.22 -39.29 6.35
C VAL A 684 -17.94 -40.07 6.72
N LYS A 685 -17.35 -40.83 5.78
CA LYS A 685 -16.04 -41.46 5.97
C LYS A 685 -14.92 -40.41 6.10
N TYR A 686 -15.05 -39.31 5.36
CA TYR A 686 -14.06 -38.24 5.28
C TYR A 686 -14.49 -36.99 6.05
N LEU A 687 -15.80 -36.75 6.15
CA LEU A 687 -16.40 -35.61 6.85
C LEU A 687 -17.52 -36.11 7.78
N PRO A 688 -17.19 -36.65 8.97
CA PRO A 688 -18.18 -37.22 9.90
C PRO A 688 -19.32 -36.26 10.26
N GLU A 689 -19.01 -34.97 10.38
CA GLU A 689 -19.95 -33.87 10.66
C GLU A 689 -21.03 -33.69 9.58
N PHE A 690 -20.80 -34.17 8.36
CA PHE A 690 -21.81 -34.12 7.28
C PHE A 690 -23.12 -34.86 7.64
N LYS A 691 -23.07 -35.77 8.61
CA LYS A 691 -24.27 -36.43 9.14
C LYS A 691 -25.31 -35.43 9.67
N GLY A 692 -24.87 -34.24 10.08
CA GLY A 692 -25.70 -33.19 10.68
C GLY A 692 -26.24 -33.57 12.05
N GLU A 693 -27.10 -32.72 12.60
CA GLU A 693 -27.74 -32.89 13.91
C GLU A 693 -29.21 -33.35 13.80
N GLN A 694 -29.81 -33.21 12.62
CA GLN A 694 -31.21 -33.54 12.36
C GLN A 694 -31.39 -35.06 12.25
N LYS A 695 -31.83 -35.70 13.34
CA LYS A 695 -32.00 -37.17 13.45
C LYS A 695 -32.80 -37.79 12.29
N ASN A 696 -33.80 -37.09 11.78
CA ASN A 696 -34.65 -37.57 10.68
C ASN A 696 -33.86 -37.79 9.38
N TYR A 697 -32.75 -37.08 9.17
CA TYR A 697 -31.94 -37.18 7.95
C TYR A 697 -30.66 -37.99 8.14
N PHE A 698 -30.36 -38.48 9.35
CA PHE A 698 -29.14 -39.25 9.62
C PHE A 698 -28.96 -40.41 8.66
N LYS A 699 -30.04 -41.15 8.38
CA LYS A 699 -29.98 -42.30 7.48
C LYS A 699 -29.61 -41.87 6.05
N GLN A 700 -30.19 -40.78 5.54
CA GLN A 700 -29.89 -40.27 4.20
C GLN A 700 -28.49 -39.67 4.11
N LYS A 701 -28.12 -38.77 5.03
CA LYS A 701 -26.79 -38.12 5.02
C LYS A 701 -25.66 -39.11 5.26
N SER A 702 -25.84 -40.08 6.16
CA SER A 702 -24.85 -41.16 6.37
C SER A 702 -24.70 -42.08 5.15
N ASN A 703 -25.74 -42.18 4.31
CA ASN A 703 -25.72 -42.99 3.09
C ASN A 703 -25.32 -42.20 1.83
N THR A 704 -25.14 -40.89 1.93
CA THR A 704 -24.72 -40.05 0.81
C THR A 704 -23.29 -40.40 0.43
N THR A 705 -23.06 -40.71 -0.85
CA THR A 705 -21.73 -40.98 -1.40
C THR A 705 -21.14 -39.73 -2.06
N ILE A 706 -19.84 -39.75 -2.31
CA ILE A 706 -19.18 -38.71 -3.11
C ILE A 706 -19.85 -38.62 -4.50
N ARG A 707 -20.21 -39.76 -5.09
CA ARG A 707 -20.97 -39.86 -6.35
C ARG A 707 -22.26 -39.03 -6.27
N HIS A 708 -23.07 -39.20 -5.22
CA HIS A 708 -24.33 -38.46 -5.11
C HIS A 708 -24.15 -36.93 -5.08
N LEU A 709 -23.07 -36.44 -4.48
CA LEU A 709 -22.77 -35.01 -4.45
C LEU A 709 -22.38 -34.50 -5.84
N ILE A 710 -21.47 -35.18 -6.53
CA ILE A 710 -21.00 -34.74 -7.85
C ILE A 710 -22.03 -34.95 -8.97
N THR A 711 -23.02 -35.83 -8.77
CA THR A 711 -24.14 -36.03 -9.70
C THR A 711 -25.40 -35.29 -9.29
N HIS A 712 -25.38 -34.48 -8.22
CA HIS A 712 -26.53 -33.71 -7.74
C HIS A 712 -27.78 -34.56 -7.40
N THR A 713 -27.56 -35.79 -6.93
CA THR A 713 -28.60 -36.75 -6.53
C THR A 713 -28.67 -36.97 -5.02
N ALA A 714 -27.97 -36.14 -4.23
CA ALA A 714 -27.91 -36.25 -2.78
C ALA A 714 -29.19 -35.79 -2.04
N GLY A 715 -30.11 -35.11 -2.74
CA GLY A 715 -31.30 -34.54 -2.11
C GLY A 715 -31.10 -33.14 -1.54
N LEU A 716 -29.90 -32.56 -1.63
CA LEU A 716 -29.61 -31.24 -1.06
C LEU A 716 -30.34 -30.12 -1.84
N PRO A 717 -30.69 -29.01 -1.18
CA PRO A 717 -31.35 -27.90 -1.84
C PRO A 717 -30.45 -27.32 -2.94
N PRO A 718 -31.03 -26.89 -4.07
CA PRO A 718 -30.26 -26.46 -5.23
C PRO A 718 -29.50 -25.15 -5.02
N PHE A 719 -29.91 -24.32 -4.08
CA PHE A 719 -29.24 -23.06 -3.78
C PHE A 719 -29.54 -22.63 -2.36
N LYS A 720 -28.51 -22.15 -1.65
CA LYS A 720 -28.63 -21.53 -0.34
C LYS A 720 -27.65 -20.37 -0.24
N GLU A 721 -28.17 -19.19 0.12
CA GLU A 721 -27.40 -17.94 0.12
C GLU A 721 -26.51 -17.80 1.36
N TYR A 722 -25.52 -18.70 1.50
CA TYR A 722 -24.59 -18.68 2.63
C TYR A 722 -23.84 -17.35 2.76
N PHE A 723 -23.58 -16.66 1.64
CA PHE A 723 -22.94 -15.33 1.64
C PHE A 723 -23.80 -14.21 2.27
N LYS A 724 -25.12 -14.43 2.43
CA LYS A 724 -26.01 -13.52 3.18
C LYS A 724 -26.11 -13.86 4.66
N MET A 725 -25.58 -15.02 5.08
CA MET A 725 -25.46 -15.37 6.49
C MET A 725 -24.35 -14.50 7.07
N ASN A 726 -24.70 -13.33 7.59
CA ASN A 726 -23.78 -12.41 8.27
C ASN A 726 -23.26 -13.03 9.59
N LYS A 727 -22.43 -14.06 9.47
CA LYS A 727 -22.01 -15.00 10.50
C LYS A 727 -20.53 -15.39 10.26
N PRO A 728 -19.79 -15.77 11.32
CA PRO A 728 -18.42 -16.25 11.18
C PRO A 728 -18.35 -17.56 10.38
N LYS A 729 -17.18 -17.85 9.82
CA LYS A 729 -16.93 -19.00 8.93
C LYS A 729 -17.40 -20.32 9.53
N GLU A 730 -17.16 -20.52 10.82
CA GLU A 730 -17.48 -21.73 11.56
C GLU A 730 -19.00 -21.97 11.57
N ALA A 731 -19.79 -20.90 11.75
CA ALA A 731 -21.24 -20.97 11.74
C ALA A 731 -21.82 -21.20 10.33
N ILE A 732 -21.14 -20.71 9.29
CA ILE A 732 -21.49 -21.00 7.90
C ILE A 732 -21.23 -22.48 7.59
N LEU A 733 -20.06 -22.99 7.97
CA LEU A 733 -19.70 -24.40 7.79
C LEU A 733 -20.65 -25.32 8.56
N ASP A 734 -20.99 -24.95 9.80
CA ASP A 734 -22.01 -25.66 10.57
C ASP A 734 -23.35 -25.71 9.82
N SER A 735 -23.79 -24.59 9.23
CA SER A 735 -25.01 -24.56 8.42
C SER A 735 -24.94 -25.42 7.16
N VAL A 736 -23.76 -25.53 6.54
CA VAL A 736 -23.53 -26.44 5.40
C VAL A 736 -23.69 -27.90 5.85
N MET A 737 -23.01 -28.28 6.94
CA MET A 737 -23.08 -29.64 7.48
C MET A 737 -24.49 -30.01 7.97
N ASN A 738 -25.26 -29.04 8.44
CA ASN A 738 -26.65 -29.19 8.91
C ASN A 738 -27.71 -28.93 7.82
N THR A 739 -27.33 -28.83 6.55
CA THR A 739 -28.31 -28.62 5.48
C THR A 739 -29.20 -29.84 5.29
N GLU A 740 -30.52 -29.61 5.31
CA GLU A 740 -31.56 -30.63 5.20
C GLU A 740 -31.78 -31.04 3.74
N PRO A 741 -31.84 -32.35 3.43
CA PRO A 741 -32.29 -32.81 2.13
C PRO A 741 -33.78 -32.51 1.91
N VAL A 742 -34.15 -32.10 0.69
CA VAL A 742 -35.52 -31.77 0.27
C VAL A 742 -36.16 -32.84 -0.61
N TYR A 743 -35.43 -33.89 -0.99
CA TYR A 743 -35.90 -35.11 -1.66
C TYR A 743 -34.98 -36.29 -1.32
N ASN A 744 -35.42 -37.53 -1.61
CA ASN A 744 -34.65 -38.73 -1.29
C ASN A 744 -33.42 -38.87 -2.20
N LEU A 745 -32.45 -39.69 -1.77
CA LEU A 745 -31.30 -40.05 -2.59
C LEU A 745 -31.76 -40.63 -3.93
N GLU A 746 -31.15 -40.14 -5.01
CA GLU A 746 -31.40 -40.61 -6.39
C GLU A 746 -32.84 -40.44 -6.88
N GLU A 747 -33.70 -39.73 -6.13
CA GLU A 747 -35.08 -39.48 -6.54
C GLU A 747 -35.16 -38.57 -7.77
N LYS A 748 -34.32 -37.53 -7.80
CA LYS A 748 -34.21 -36.55 -8.89
C LYS A 748 -32.79 -36.05 -9.02
N THR A 749 -32.45 -35.54 -10.20
CA THR A 749 -31.22 -34.76 -10.42
C THR A 749 -31.59 -33.29 -10.44
N ILE A 750 -31.32 -32.56 -9.36
CA ILE A 750 -31.53 -31.12 -9.30
C ILE A 750 -30.17 -30.48 -9.11
N TYR A 751 -29.71 -29.75 -10.13
CA TYR A 751 -28.45 -29.03 -10.07
C TYR A 751 -28.37 -28.15 -8.82
N SER A 752 -27.36 -28.39 -7.98
CA SER A 752 -27.17 -27.72 -6.69
C SER A 752 -25.84 -26.98 -6.64
N ASP A 753 -25.90 -25.68 -6.32
CA ASP A 753 -24.76 -24.75 -6.34
C ASP A 753 -23.81 -24.84 -5.14
#